data_AF-A0A108EZ17-F1
#
_entry.id   AF-A0A108EZ17-F1
#
_cell.length_a   1.000
_cell.length_b   1.000
_cell.length_c   1.000
_cell.angle_alpha   90.00
_cell.angle_beta   90.00
_cell.angle_gamma   90.00
#
_symmetry.space_group_name_H-M   'P 1'
#
loop_
_entity.id
_entity.type
_entity.pdbx_description
1 polymer ?
#
loop_
_entity_poly.entity_id
_entity_poly.type
_entity_poly.pdbx_seq_one_letter_code
_entity_poly.pdbx_strand_id
1 'polypeptide(L)'
;MARSKPKLLIHGSCVSRDAFSDRFPQAERYELAGYLARSSLGTAFSSGVVENVDFDAIASPFQRRMVQSDVEHGLTAVLDGGQFDFLLVDLIDERFNVFVDEHGACCTVSGELLSSGFDSGKRRGTVIKPFTDAFFERWEAGWRQLVAKLSAQGRLDRLIVNEVYWSSACSDGTDFSPAYSHDDIAQANAFLSRQYARMREDLDDAQFLHFESALLVGAVDHQWGKSPFHYVTGYYTHLLECLDRCVARTGAPAAGASDKQGSSVGFVSYVRDKLRLAGSRFRHDESTPVAAWHGDRVTLQKSMQGLEVSVRATAAARIRMSATVNGDLSGNRNLLLVVAGENLVDADMHAMGYMKSWVGYFRYLKSDMREERLTTDIAVDARIKSLKILTWNFDGPVVLSDVGFESAGAVLESPALTAKRKDGNQSVKITREPALRANFLLKRHRCGPECIVHCDKWFTSMDAYASRHDVERFGREPVFVEAEGGELMPASMQKARPAFLTIPDSIEAYLRSIGDKSRNMIQKANRLGYRFHEGGHAGFDQDIYEIRTSDPMRQGRPIPEYYYSNPPVYVLNPSASGCEYHTERFFGIVHEGRLVSYITLFMFGEFAQINHILCHKEHVKNGVMNLNVFHVVKELIEKYSWVRSINYLYVVDDGMGINLFKRSVGFRSQHFIAYDSTLDAIAYNEAEQQDERGSDATQAAARESQKPRVKLKKWNFVREAVRRESLAAKLDSLLGRPWIDLTYPADGDFARFCSVGLVESTDAHPVGACFLVPFPSRAVEDSHPDVAQYLAKRFKGNPIPDDGFSVGFRGGNLRALAYLSIEEDAAHLLDGVLVLEKVA
;
A
#
# COMPACT_ATOMS: atom_id res chain seq x y z
N MET A 1 0.21 17.73 -30.67
CA MET A 1 -0.60 16.57 -30.24
C MET A 1 0.30 15.70 -29.38
N ALA A 2 -0.15 15.27 -28.20
CA ALA A 2 0.58 14.25 -27.44
C ALA A 2 0.45 12.90 -28.16
N ARG A 3 1.51 12.09 -28.19
CA ARG A 3 1.39 10.68 -28.60
C ARG A 3 0.58 9.93 -27.54
N SER A 4 -0.26 8.99 -27.97
CA SER A 4 -0.87 8.01 -27.07
C SER A 4 0.20 7.14 -26.42
N LYS A 5 -0.05 6.69 -25.19
CA LYS A 5 0.81 5.73 -24.48
C LYS A 5 0.78 4.38 -25.21
N PRO A 6 1.90 3.66 -25.37
CA PRO A 6 1.87 2.31 -25.90
C PRO A 6 1.08 1.37 -25.00
N LYS A 7 0.18 0.59 -25.60
CA LYS A 7 -0.63 -0.41 -24.91
C LYS A 7 0.16 -1.69 -24.69
N LEU A 8 0.31 -2.12 -23.45
CA LEU A 8 1.06 -3.32 -23.08
C LEU A 8 0.12 -4.41 -22.57
N LEU A 9 0.17 -5.58 -23.22
CA LEU A 9 -0.39 -6.81 -22.70
C LEU A 9 0.71 -7.57 -21.96
N ILE A 10 0.40 -8.11 -20.78
CA ILE A 10 1.31 -8.97 -20.02
C ILE A 10 0.72 -10.39 -19.95
N HIS A 11 1.48 -11.41 -20.33
CA HIS A 11 1.17 -12.82 -20.10
C HIS A 11 2.30 -13.45 -19.28
N GLY A 12 2.05 -13.71 -18.00
CA GLY A 12 3.10 -14.14 -17.07
C GLY A 12 2.74 -13.77 -15.64
N SER A 13 3.74 -13.60 -14.79
CA SER A 13 3.57 -13.52 -13.35
C SER A 13 3.66 -12.09 -12.78
N CYS A 14 3.62 -11.98 -11.46
CA CYS A 14 3.91 -10.75 -10.72
C CYS A 14 5.31 -10.19 -11.03
N VAL A 15 6.23 -11.01 -11.55
CA VAL A 15 7.57 -10.60 -11.98
C VAL A 15 7.51 -9.57 -13.11
N SER A 16 6.62 -9.73 -14.10
CA SER A 16 6.38 -8.69 -15.11
C SER A 16 5.37 -7.65 -14.64
N ARG A 17 4.29 -8.04 -13.94
CA ARG A 17 3.22 -7.12 -13.52
C ARG A 17 3.75 -6.04 -12.57
N ASP A 18 4.49 -6.39 -11.53
CA ASP A 18 4.69 -5.49 -10.38
C ASP A 18 5.50 -4.23 -10.74
N ALA A 19 6.30 -4.28 -11.80
CA ALA A 19 6.92 -3.13 -12.45
C ALA A 19 5.91 -2.05 -12.88
N PHE A 20 4.66 -2.40 -13.17
CA PHE A 20 3.59 -1.47 -13.56
C PHE A 20 2.71 -1.04 -12.38
N SER A 21 3.28 -1.00 -11.17
CA SER A 21 2.63 -0.40 -10.00
C SER A 21 2.94 1.09 -9.89
N ASP A 22 2.16 1.81 -9.08
CA ASP A 22 2.37 3.22 -8.72
C ASP A 22 3.75 3.50 -8.10
N ARG A 23 4.42 2.46 -7.60
CA ARG A 23 5.81 2.50 -7.10
C ARG A 23 6.85 2.85 -8.17
N PHE A 24 6.53 2.68 -9.45
CA PHE A 24 7.45 2.89 -10.55
C PHE A 24 6.89 3.91 -11.56
N PRO A 25 7.14 5.23 -11.38
CA PRO A 25 6.59 6.27 -12.26
C PRO A 25 6.94 6.11 -13.75
N GLN A 26 8.02 5.38 -14.07
CA GLN A 26 8.36 4.99 -15.45
C GLN A 26 7.23 4.20 -16.13
N ALA A 27 6.46 3.41 -15.38
CA ALA A 27 5.32 2.65 -15.89
C ALA A 27 4.19 3.52 -16.45
N GLU A 28 4.09 4.79 -16.03
CA GLU A 28 3.12 5.74 -16.61
C GLU A 28 3.35 6.00 -18.11
N ARG A 29 4.49 5.59 -18.68
CA ARG A 29 4.72 5.62 -20.13
C ARG A 29 3.78 4.69 -20.89
N TYR A 30 3.25 3.66 -20.23
CA TYR A 30 2.44 2.59 -20.80
C TYR A 30 0.97 2.68 -20.38
N GLU A 31 0.10 2.07 -21.18
CA GLU A 31 -1.28 1.73 -20.83
C GLU A 31 -1.38 0.21 -20.71
N LEU A 32 -1.76 -0.34 -19.55
CA LEU A 32 -1.94 -1.79 -19.42
C LEU A 32 -3.23 -2.21 -20.14
N ALA A 33 -3.09 -2.89 -21.28
CA ALA A 33 -4.20 -3.46 -22.05
C ALA A 33 -4.79 -4.70 -21.36
N GLY A 34 -3.97 -5.45 -20.62
CA GLY A 34 -4.39 -6.65 -19.91
C GLY A 34 -3.24 -7.30 -19.14
N TYR A 35 -3.59 -8.15 -18.19
CA TYR A 35 -2.67 -8.99 -17.43
C TYR A 35 -3.26 -10.39 -17.29
N LEU A 36 -2.64 -11.35 -17.95
CA LEU A 36 -2.99 -12.76 -17.97
C LEU A 36 -2.01 -13.47 -17.05
N ALA A 37 -2.48 -13.77 -15.84
CA ALA A 37 -1.67 -14.36 -14.76
C ALA A 37 -2.09 -15.80 -14.50
N ARG A 38 -1.18 -16.60 -13.94
CA ARG A 38 -1.42 -18.01 -13.58
C ARG A 38 -1.92 -18.85 -14.74
N SER A 39 -1.51 -18.49 -15.96
CA SER A 39 -1.83 -19.19 -17.20
C SER A 39 -0.53 -19.65 -17.86
N SER A 40 -0.43 -20.95 -18.11
CA SER A 40 0.68 -21.58 -18.82
C SER A 40 0.47 -21.44 -20.33
N LEU A 41 1.55 -21.23 -21.09
CA LEU A 41 1.44 -21.37 -22.55
C LEU A 41 1.00 -22.78 -22.95
N GLY A 42 1.24 -23.80 -22.12
CA GLY A 42 0.76 -25.17 -22.30
C GLY A 42 -0.76 -25.36 -22.17
N THR A 43 -1.50 -24.35 -21.72
CA THR A 43 -2.98 -24.36 -21.61
C THR A 43 -3.64 -23.26 -22.46
N ALA A 44 -2.94 -22.16 -22.73
CA ALA A 44 -3.45 -20.97 -23.41
C ALA A 44 -4.04 -21.17 -24.82
N PHE A 45 -3.74 -22.30 -25.47
CA PHE A 45 -4.25 -22.70 -26.79
C PHE A 45 -4.88 -24.10 -26.78
N SER A 46 -5.51 -24.47 -25.67
CA SER A 46 -6.34 -25.67 -25.54
C SER A 46 -7.51 -25.68 -26.54
N SER A 47 -7.93 -26.87 -26.97
CA SER A 47 -9.06 -27.06 -27.90
C SER A 47 -10.42 -27.12 -27.20
N GLY A 48 -10.47 -26.92 -25.88
CA GLY A 48 -11.68 -27.03 -25.07
C GLY A 48 -11.49 -26.54 -23.63
N VAL A 49 -12.61 -26.14 -23.03
CA VAL A 49 -12.73 -25.54 -21.70
C VAL A 49 -12.90 -26.61 -20.63
N VAL A 50 -12.21 -26.49 -19.50
CA VAL A 50 -12.36 -27.43 -18.37
C VAL A 50 -13.65 -27.12 -17.61
N GLU A 51 -14.64 -28.01 -17.72
CA GLU A 51 -15.99 -27.81 -17.16
C GLU A 51 -16.06 -27.92 -15.63
N ASN A 52 -17.20 -27.47 -15.07
CA ASN A 52 -17.56 -27.61 -13.65
C ASN A 52 -16.55 -26.96 -12.68
N VAL A 53 -15.99 -25.80 -13.04
CA VAL A 53 -15.20 -24.95 -12.12
C VAL A 53 -16.16 -24.02 -11.39
N ASP A 54 -16.21 -24.08 -10.05
CA ASP A 54 -17.02 -23.17 -9.23
C ASP A 54 -16.30 -21.82 -9.07
N PHE A 55 -16.55 -20.92 -10.01
CA PHE A 55 -15.99 -19.58 -9.99
C PHE A 55 -16.49 -18.72 -8.81
N ASP A 56 -17.69 -19.00 -8.27
CA ASP A 56 -18.28 -18.20 -7.20
C ASP A 56 -17.69 -18.51 -5.83
N ALA A 57 -17.20 -19.74 -5.62
CA ALA A 57 -16.36 -20.10 -4.47
C ALA A 57 -15.07 -19.24 -4.37
N ILE A 58 -14.56 -18.71 -5.49
CA ILE A 58 -13.41 -17.79 -5.49
C ILE A 58 -13.89 -16.40 -5.06
N ALA A 59 -13.67 -16.06 -3.79
CA ALA A 59 -14.16 -14.81 -3.19
C ALA A 59 -13.57 -13.52 -3.80
N SER A 60 -12.36 -13.56 -4.36
CA SER A 60 -11.71 -12.40 -4.98
C SER A 60 -12.12 -12.25 -6.45
N PRO A 61 -12.77 -11.13 -6.85
CA PRO A 61 -13.16 -10.92 -8.25
C PRO A 61 -11.98 -10.87 -9.23
N PHE A 62 -10.77 -10.55 -8.75
CA PHE A 62 -9.55 -10.59 -9.54
C PHE A 62 -9.06 -12.02 -9.77
N GLN A 63 -8.98 -12.83 -8.71
CA GLN A 63 -8.57 -14.24 -8.82
C GLN A 63 -9.61 -15.06 -9.61
N ARG A 64 -10.90 -14.73 -9.49
CA ARG A 64 -11.96 -15.35 -10.31
C ARG A 64 -11.74 -15.12 -11.81
N ARG A 65 -11.55 -13.87 -12.22
CA ARG A 65 -11.27 -13.53 -13.64
C ARG A 65 -9.97 -14.16 -14.14
N MET A 66 -8.97 -14.30 -13.28
CA MET A 66 -7.69 -14.95 -13.60
C MET A 66 -7.90 -16.45 -13.91
N VAL A 67 -8.56 -17.18 -13.02
CA VAL A 67 -8.86 -18.62 -13.22
C VAL A 67 -9.78 -18.84 -14.42
N GLN A 68 -10.83 -18.02 -14.55
CA GLN A 68 -11.72 -18.05 -15.71
C GLN A 68 -10.95 -17.79 -17.02
N SER A 69 -10.05 -16.81 -17.03
CA SER A 69 -9.25 -16.47 -18.20
C SER A 69 -8.26 -17.56 -18.62
N ASP A 70 -7.79 -18.43 -17.73
CA ASP A 70 -6.96 -19.58 -18.13
C ASP A 70 -7.85 -20.72 -18.68
N VAL A 71 -8.91 -21.05 -17.94
CA VAL A 71 -9.90 -22.10 -18.27
C VAL A 71 -10.61 -21.83 -19.60
N GLU A 72 -10.89 -20.57 -19.94
CA GLU A 72 -11.55 -20.11 -21.17
C GLU A 72 -10.57 -19.58 -22.23
N HIS A 73 -9.26 -19.79 -22.06
CA HIS A 73 -8.19 -19.49 -23.03
C HIS A 73 -8.10 -18.01 -23.45
N GLY A 74 -8.22 -17.12 -22.46
CA GLY A 74 -8.26 -15.67 -22.61
C GLY A 74 -7.05 -15.06 -23.32
N LEU A 75 -5.89 -15.72 -23.36
CA LEU A 75 -4.79 -15.29 -24.26
C LEU A 75 -5.23 -15.29 -25.72
N THR A 76 -5.86 -16.36 -26.19
CA THR A 76 -6.37 -16.46 -27.56
C THR A 76 -7.38 -15.34 -27.84
N ALA A 77 -8.33 -15.11 -26.93
CA ALA A 77 -9.33 -14.05 -27.06
C ALA A 77 -8.73 -12.63 -27.10
N VAL A 78 -7.72 -12.33 -26.27
CA VAL A 78 -7.06 -11.01 -26.26
C VAL A 78 -6.18 -10.82 -27.49
N LEU A 79 -5.49 -11.87 -27.95
CA LEU A 79 -4.72 -11.85 -29.20
C LEU A 79 -5.61 -11.58 -30.42
N ASP A 80 -6.82 -12.14 -30.47
CA ASP A 80 -7.78 -11.88 -31.55
C ASP A 80 -8.44 -10.49 -31.44
N GLY A 81 -8.67 -10.00 -30.23
CA GLY A 81 -9.17 -8.63 -30.01
C GLY A 81 -8.18 -7.53 -30.40
N GLY A 82 -6.87 -7.83 -30.39
CA GLY A 82 -5.81 -6.94 -30.91
C GLY A 82 -5.57 -5.64 -30.13
N GLN A 83 -6.22 -5.43 -28.97
CA GLN A 83 -6.27 -4.16 -28.23
C GLN A 83 -4.99 -3.79 -27.44
N PHE A 84 -3.82 -4.21 -27.93
CA PHE A 84 -2.50 -3.92 -27.37
C PHE A 84 -1.54 -3.53 -28.49
N ASP A 85 -0.41 -2.90 -28.17
CA ASP A 85 0.70 -2.62 -29.09
C ASP A 85 1.83 -3.64 -28.93
N PHE A 86 2.19 -3.96 -27.68
CA PHE A 86 3.27 -4.89 -27.30
C PHE A 86 2.76 -5.99 -26.35
N LEU A 87 3.35 -7.18 -26.45
CA LEU A 87 3.12 -8.31 -25.54
C LEU A 87 4.41 -8.63 -24.77
N LEU A 88 4.36 -8.53 -23.45
CA LEU A 88 5.43 -8.92 -22.53
C LEU A 88 5.14 -10.30 -21.94
N VAL A 89 6.08 -11.24 -22.05
CA VAL A 89 5.96 -12.61 -21.54
C VAL A 89 7.06 -12.93 -20.54
N ASP A 90 6.69 -13.49 -19.38
CA ASP A 90 7.64 -14.21 -18.49
C ASP A 90 7.17 -15.64 -18.25
N LEU A 91 8.13 -16.53 -17.95
CA LEU A 91 7.90 -17.97 -17.80
C LEU A 91 7.81 -18.43 -16.33
N ILE A 92 7.70 -17.52 -15.37
CA ILE A 92 7.73 -17.86 -13.94
C ILE A 92 6.45 -18.61 -13.52
N ASP A 93 5.32 -18.37 -14.19
CA ASP A 93 4.07 -19.12 -13.99
C ASP A 93 4.09 -20.53 -14.62
N GLU A 94 5.11 -20.90 -15.42
CA GLU A 94 5.34 -22.29 -15.87
C GLU A 94 5.82 -23.24 -14.74
N ARG A 95 5.83 -22.74 -13.49
CA ARG A 95 6.05 -23.52 -12.26
C ARG A 95 4.80 -24.26 -11.74
N PHE A 96 3.62 -24.02 -12.32
CA PHE A 96 2.39 -24.70 -11.91
C PHE A 96 2.23 -26.05 -12.61
N ASN A 97 1.44 -26.96 -12.04
CA ASN A 97 1.02 -28.15 -12.77
C ASN A 97 -0.01 -27.77 -13.84
N VAL A 98 -0.10 -28.56 -14.91
CA VAL A 98 -1.22 -28.48 -15.88
C VAL A 98 -2.11 -29.71 -15.70
N PHE A 99 -3.41 -29.50 -15.58
CA PHE A 99 -4.41 -30.57 -15.65
C PHE A 99 -4.91 -30.68 -17.09
N VAL A 100 -5.03 -31.91 -17.59
CA VAL A 100 -5.62 -32.25 -18.90
C VAL A 100 -6.73 -33.27 -18.66
N ASP A 101 -7.95 -33.02 -19.11
CA ASP A 101 -9.07 -33.95 -18.94
C ASP A 101 -9.06 -35.10 -19.97
N GLU A 102 -10.06 -35.99 -19.89
CA GLU A 102 -10.23 -37.12 -20.83
C GLU A 102 -10.63 -36.71 -22.26
N HIS A 103 -10.91 -35.42 -22.51
CA HIS A 103 -11.26 -34.84 -23.81
C HIS A 103 -10.15 -33.95 -24.39
N GLY A 104 -9.05 -33.73 -23.65
CA GLY A 104 -7.91 -32.91 -24.05
C GLY A 104 -8.03 -31.43 -23.66
N ALA A 105 -9.12 -31.01 -23.02
CA ALA A 105 -9.24 -29.69 -22.42
C ALA A 105 -8.26 -29.56 -21.26
N CYS A 106 -7.64 -28.40 -21.08
CA CYS A 106 -6.61 -28.23 -20.06
C CYS A 106 -6.60 -26.85 -19.40
N CYS A 107 -6.13 -26.83 -18.15
CA CYS A 107 -6.01 -25.63 -17.33
C CYS A 107 -4.80 -25.71 -16.38
N THR A 108 -4.34 -24.56 -15.94
CA THR A 108 -3.22 -24.36 -15.02
C THR A 108 -3.71 -24.55 -13.59
N VAL A 109 -3.11 -25.51 -12.87
CA VAL A 109 -3.46 -25.84 -11.48
C VAL A 109 -2.82 -24.83 -10.52
N SER A 110 -3.34 -23.61 -10.55
CA SER A 110 -2.99 -22.50 -9.66
C SER A 110 -3.62 -22.66 -8.27
N GLY A 111 -3.06 -21.98 -7.27
CA GLY A 111 -3.67 -21.95 -5.93
C GLY A 111 -5.06 -21.29 -5.94
N GLU A 112 -5.26 -20.34 -6.83
CA GLU A 112 -6.55 -19.73 -7.12
C GLU A 112 -7.58 -20.75 -7.62
N LEU A 113 -7.22 -21.61 -8.60
CA LEU A 113 -8.10 -22.68 -9.08
C LEU A 113 -8.42 -23.69 -7.97
N LEU A 114 -7.43 -24.07 -7.16
CA LEU A 114 -7.66 -24.97 -6.01
C LEU A 114 -8.64 -24.38 -4.98
N SER A 115 -8.66 -23.05 -4.80
CA SER A 115 -9.62 -22.39 -3.90
C SER A 115 -11.07 -22.39 -4.41
N SER A 116 -11.28 -22.72 -5.69
CA SER A 116 -12.60 -23.01 -6.30
C SER A 116 -13.16 -24.39 -5.89
N GLY A 117 -12.47 -25.14 -5.02
CA GLY A 117 -12.79 -26.55 -4.74
C GLY A 117 -12.35 -27.51 -5.85
N PHE A 118 -11.55 -27.05 -6.82
CA PHE A 118 -11.03 -27.88 -7.89
C PHE A 118 -10.06 -28.93 -7.36
N ASP A 119 -10.44 -30.21 -7.45
CA ASP A 119 -9.61 -31.34 -7.05
C ASP A 119 -9.25 -32.20 -8.26
N SER A 120 -8.01 -32.06 -8.74
CA SER A 120 -7.49 -32.82 -9.88
C SER A 120 -7.38 -34.34 -9.61
N GLY A 121 -7.32 -34.76 -8.34
CA GLY A 121 -7.29 -36.19 -7.97
C GLY A 121 -8.66 -36.86 -7.99
N LYS A 122 -9.75 -36.09 -8.04
CA LYS A 122 -11.13 -36.58 -8.17
C LYS A 122 -11.70 -36.48 -9.58
N ARG A 123 -10.98 -35.84 -10.50
CA ARG A 123 -11.40 -35.65 -11.90
C ARG A 123 -10.78 -36.70 -12.81
N ARG A 124 -11.46 -36.98 -13.93
CA ARG A 124 -10.92 -37.82 -15.00
C ARG A 124 -9.99 -37.00 -15.86
N GLY A 125 -8.70 -37.30 -15.78
CA GLY A 125 -7.66 -36.55 -16.45
C GLY A 125 -6.27 -36.90 -15.92
N THR A 126 -5.26 -36.21 -16.43
CA THR A 126 -3.86 -36.35 -16.03
C THR A 126 -3.31 -35.02 -15.55
N VAL A 127 -2.57 -35.02 -14.44
CA VAL A 127 -1.79 -33.87 -13.99
C VAL A 127 -0.36 -33.99 -14.51
N ILE A 128 0.01 -33.08 -15.40
CA ILE A 128 1.36 -32.91 -15.91
C ILE A 128 2.12 -31.98 -14.95
N LYS A 129 3.19 -32.49 -14.35
CA LYS A 129 4.03 -31.73 -13.43
C LYS A 129 4.98 -30.79 -14.19
N PRO A 130 5.28 -29.58 -13.64
CA PRO A 130 6.30 -28.70 -14.21
C PRO A 130 7.66 -29.39 -14.24
N PHE A 131 8.59 -28.82 -15.01
CA PHE A 131 9.98 -29.29 -15.11
C PHE A 131 10.16 -30.70 -15.71
N THR A 132 9.13 -31.25 -16.35
CA THR A 132 9.17 -32.55 -17.04
C THR A 132 9.18 -32.38 -18.57
N ASP A 133 9.64 -33.40 -19.31
CA ASP A 133 9.58 -33.40 -20.78
C ASP A 133 8.13 -33.29 -21.30
N ALA A 134 7.19 -34.00 -20.68
CA ALA A 134 5.77 -33.92 -21.04
C ALA A 134 5.17 -32.52 -20.82
N PHE A 135 5.68 -31.76 -19.85
CA PHE A 135 5.33 -30.34 -19.70
C PHE A 135 5.97 -29.51 -20.82
N PHE A 136 7.26 -29.71 -21.09
CA PHE A 136 7.99 -28.99 -22.13
C PHE A 136 7.37 -29.15 -23.52
N GLU A 137 6.99 -30.37 -23.91
CA GLU A 137 6.32 -30.66 -25.19
C GLU A 137 4.99 -29.89 -25.33
N ARG A 138 4.21 -29.84 -24.24
CA ARG A 138 2.93 -29.12 -24.19
C ARG A 138 3.12 -27.59 -24.20
N TRP A 139 4.07 -27.08 -23.42
CA TRP A 139 4.48 -25.68 -23.44
C TRP A 139 4.98 -25.26 -24.83
N GLU A 140 5.82 -26.09 -25.48
CA GLU A 140 6.36 -25.81 -26.81
C GLU A 140 5.25 -25.79 -27.89
N ALA A 141 4.25 -26.68 -27.78
CA ALA A 141 3.08 -26.65 -28.66
C ALA A 141 2.29 -25.34 -28.52
N GLY A 142 2.15 -24.82 -27.29
CA GLY A 142 1.55 -23.52 -27.02
C GLY A 142 2.39 -22.34 -27.53
N TRP A 143 3.70 -22.39 -27.30
CA TRP A 143 4.67 -21.42 -27.82
C TRP A 143 4.63 -21.31 -29.35
N ARG A 144 4.68 -22.44 -30.05
CA ARG A 144 4.57 -22.49 -31.52
C ARG A 144 3.25 -21.87 -32.02
N GLN A 145 2.15 -22.05 -31.30
CA GLN A 145 0.87 -21.42 -31.63
C GLN A 145 0.88 -19.90 -31.39
N LEU A 146 1.50 -19.43 -30.30
CA LEU A 146 1.69 -18.00 -30.04
C LEU A 146 2.51 -17.34 -31.16
N VAL A 147 3.66 -17.92 -31.50
CA VAL A 147 4.54 -17.44 -32.59
C VAL A 147 3.78 -17.42 -33.92
N ALA A 148 3.08 -18.51 -34.29
CA ALA A 148 2.30 -18.57 -35.51
C ALA A 148 1.20 -17.50 -35.56
N LYS A 149 0.46 -17.29 -34.46
CA LYS A 149 -0.66 -16.32 -34.39
C LYS A 149 -0.15 -14.87 -34.50
N LEU A 150 0.93 -14.53 -33.79
CA LEU A 150 1.56 -13.21 -33.89
C LEU A 150 2.21 -12.97 -35.26
N SER A 151 2.82 -14.01 -35.85
CA SER A 151 3.39 -13.93 -37.20
C SER A 151 2.32 -13.68 -38.26
N ALA A 152 1.19 -14.39 -38.19
CA ALA A 152 0.04 -14.20 -39.08
C ALA A 152 -0.59 -12.80 -38.95
N GLN A 153 -0.49 -12.17 -37.77
CA GLN A 153 -0.91 -10.78 -37.53
C GLN A 153 0.14 -9.74 -37.95
N GLY A 154 1.37 -10.14 -38.31
CA GLY A 154 2.48 -9.21 -38.58
C GLY A 154 3.00 -8.50 -37.33
N ARG A 155 2.99 -9.19 -36.18
CA ARG A 155 3.25 -8.63 -34.84
C ARG A 155 4.31 -9.37 -34.04
N LEU A 156 5.05 -10.30 -34.64
CA LEU A 156 6.09 -11.07 -33.93
C LEU A 156 7.19 -10.16 -33.35
N ASP A 157 7.51 -9.05 -34.02
CA ASP A 157 8.41 -7.97 -33.57
C ASP A 157 7.93 -7.22 -32.31
N ARG A 158 6.64 -7.39 -31.94
CA ARG A 158 6.01 -6.80 -30.75
C ARG A 158 5.98 -7.73 -29.54
N LEU A 159 6.43 -8.97 -29.69
CA LEU A 159 6.65 -9.88 -28.57
C LEU A 159 7.96 -9.52 -27.88
N ILE A 160 7.92 -9.42 -26.57
CA ILE A 160 9.07 -9.11 -25.70
C ILE A 160 9.11 -10.16 -24.60
N VAL A 161 10.25 -10.79 -24.42
CA VAL A 161 10.46 -11.86 -23.44
C VAL A 161 11.23 -11.31 -22.25
N ASN A 162 10.61 -11.31 -21.07
CA ASN A 162 11.29 -11.08 -19.81
C ASN A 162 12.07 -12.36 -19.44
N GLU A 163 13.38 -12.38 -19.71
CA GLU A 163 14.24 -13.53 -19.44
C GLU A 163 14.72 -13.48 -17.98
N VAL A 164 14.05 -14.23 -17.12
CA VAL A 164 14.18 -14.09 -15.67
C VAL A 164 14.27 -15.46 -14.99
N TYR A 165 15.20 -15.56 -14.05
CA TYR A 165 15.57 -16.80 -13.36
C TYR A 165 15.35 -16.67 -11.87
N TRP A 166 14.88 -17.75 -11.24
CA TRP A 166 14.67 -17.85 -9.80
C TRP A 166 15.97 -17.53 -9.06
N SER A 167 15.88 -16.64 -8.08
CA SER A 167 17.01 -16.30 -7.23
C SER A 167 17.42 -17.48 -6.35
N SER A 168 18.72 -17.60 -6.12
CA SER A 168 19.30 -18.54 -5.15
C SER A 168 19.56 -17.92 -3.77
N ALA A 169 19.39 -16.59 -3.62
CA ALA A 169 19.69 -15.86 -2.39
C ALA A 169 18.74 -14.66 -2.16
N CYS A 170 18.63 -14.24 -0.91
CA CYS A 170 17.82 -13.10 -0.49
C CYS A 170 18.67 -11.84 -0.26
N SER A 171 18.02 -10.68 -0.21
CA SER A 171 18.64 -9.37 0.01
C SER A 171 19.33 -9.22 1.38
N ASP A 172 19.00 -10.08 2.34
CA ASP A 172 19.64 -10.18 3.66
C ASP A 172 20.76 -11.25 3.72
N GLY A 173 21.02 -11.95 2.61
CA GLY A 173 21.98 -13.06 2.53
C GLY A 173 21.44 -14.43 2.94
N THR A 174 20.15 -14.56 3.28
CA THR A 174 19.51 -15.86 3.58
C THR A 174 19.05 -16.59 2.31
N ASP A 175 18.69 -17.86 2.43
CA ASP A 175 18.09 -18.68 1.36
C ASP A 175 16.55 -18.68 1.43
N PHE A 176 15.90 -19.55 0.64
CA PHE A 176 14.43 -19.70 0.63
C PHE A 176 13.92 -20.91 1.43
N SER A 177 14.77 -21.51 2.26
CA SER A 177 14.41 -22.67 3.09
C SER A 177 13.41 -22.29 4.19
N PRO A 178 12.49 -23.19 4.59
CA PRO A 178 12.27 -24.54 4.04
C PRO A 178 11.31 -24.57 2.84
N ALA A 179 10.84 -23.41 2.33
CA ALA A 179 9.78 -23.34 1.33
C ALA A 179 10.25 -23.72 -0.08
N TYR A 180 11.50 -23.42 -0.41
CA TYR A 180 12.18 -23.82 -1.65
C TYR A 180 13.61 -24.24 -1.32
N SER A 181 14.02 -25.44 -1.72
CA SER A 181 15.40 -25.90 -1.60
C SER A 181 16.28 -25.35 -2.72
N HIS A 182 17.60 -25.43 -2.54
CA HIS A 182 18.55 -25.11 -3.61
C HIS A 182 18.36 -26.00 -4.86
N ASP A 183 17.95 -27.27 -4.68
CA ASP A 183 17.70 -28.20 -5.79
C ASP A 183 16.43 -27.83 -6.57
N ASP A 184 15.37 -27.38 -5.89
CA ASP A 184 14.14 -26.88 -6.55
C ASP A 184 14.46 -25.65 -7.42
N ILE A 185 15.24 -24.71 -6.89
CA ILE A 185 15.68 -23.49 -7.59
C ILE A 185 16.57 -23.85 -8.80
N ALA A 186 17.50 -24.80 -8.63
CA ALA A 186 18.36 -25.27 -9.71
C ALA A 186 17.57 -25.97 -10.82
N GLN A 187 16.60 -26.83 -10.47
CA GLN A 187 15.73 -27.50 -11.42
C GLN A 187 14.84 -26.52 -12.19
N ALA A 188 14.22 -25.56 -11.49
CA ALA A 188 13.42 -24.51 -12.12
C ALA A 188 14.25 -23.68 -13.11
N ASN A 189 15.45 -23.26 -12.72
CA ASN A 189 16.34 -22.49 -13.60
C ASN A 189 16.86 -23.28 -14.79
N ALA A 190 17.19 -24.57 -14.63
CA ALA A 190 17.56 -25.43 -15.76
C ALA A 190 16.41 -25.56 -16.77
N PHE A 191 15.16 -25.66 -16.29
CA PHE A 191 13.98 -25.73 -17.14
C PHE A 191 13.68 -24.40 -17.84
N LEU A 192 13.80 -23.27 -17.13
CA LEU A 192 13.71 -21.93 -17.72
C LEU A 192 14.76 -21.74 -18.83
N SER A 193 16.02 -22.13 -18.61
CA SER A 193 17.08 -22.05 -19.63
C SER A 193 16.73 -22.83 -20.90
N ARG A 194 16.14 -24.03 -20.76
CA ARG A 194 15.69 -24.85 -21.90
C ARG A 194 14.56 -24.16 -22.68
N GLN A 195 13.60 -23.55 -21.99
CA GLN A 195 12.50 -22.81 -22.63
C GLN A 195 13.02 -21.56 -23.34
N TYR A 196 13.87 -20.75 -22.69
CA TYR A 196 14.45 -19.55 -23.31
C TYR A 196 15.39 -19.87 -24.48
N ALA A 197 16.11 -21.01 -24.44
CA ALA A 197 16.87 -21.49 -25.58
C ALA A 197 15.95 -21.83 -26.77
N ARG A 198 14.82 -22.51 -26.52
CA ARG A 198 13.84 -22.81 -27.57
C ARG A 198 13.19 -21.54 -28.14
N MET A 199 12.85 -20.55 -27.31
CA MET A 199 12.27 -19.28 -27.79
C MET A 199 13.22 -18.53 -28.75
N ARG A 200 14.54 -18.60 -28.52
CA ARG A 200 15.58 -17.98 -29.39
C ARG A 200 15.70 -18.62 -30.79
N GLU A 201 15.07 -19.77 -31.03
CA GLU A 201 14.96 -20.33 -32.39
C GLU A 201 13.94 -19.58 -33.25
N ASP A 202 12.95 -18.91 -32.63
CA ASP A 202 11.87 -18.17 -33.32
C ASP A 202 11.98 -16.64 -33.20
N LEU A 203 12.79 -16.11 -32.26
CA LEU A 203 12.88 -14.68 -31.93
C LEU A 203 14.31 -14.13 -32.03
N ASP A 204 14.42 -12.84 -32.38
CA ASP A 204 15.68 -12.10 -32.27
C ASP A 204 16.09 -11.95 -30.79
N ASP A 205 17.38 -12.13 -30.49
CA ASP A 205 17.94 -12.04 -29.13
C ASP A 205 17.61 -10.70 -28.43
N ALA A 206 17.48 -9.62 -29.20
CA ALA A 206 17.12 -8.30 -28.67
C ALA A 206 15.60 -8.08 -28.46
N GLN A 207 14.79 -9.13 -28.55
CA GLN A 207 13.44 -9.22 -27.99
C GLN A 207 13.45 -9.72 -26.54
N PHE A 208 14.60 -10.20 -26.04
CA PHE A 208 14.77 -10.67 -24.67
C PHE A 208 15.28 -9.53 -23.77
N LEU A 209 14.72 -9.43 -22.57
CA LEU A 209 15.18 -8.54 -21.52
C LEU A 209 16.07 -9.37 -20.58
N HIS A 210 17.36 -9.08 -20.55
CA HIS A 210 18.32 -9.75 -19.66
C HIS A 210 18.56 -8.95 -18.39
N PHE A 211 18.99 -9.63 -17.32
CA PHE A 211 19.25 -9.04 -16.01
C PHE A 211 20.58 -9.53 -15.46
N GLU A 212 21.33 -8.63 -14.81
CA GLU A 212 22.49 -9.03 -14.01
C GLU A 212 22.07 -9.86 -12.80
N SER A 213 22.89 -10.82 -12.40
CA SER A 213 22.62 -11.67 -11.22
C SER A 213 22.43 -10.88 -9.92
N ALA A 214 23.03 -9.68 -9.83
CA ALA A 214 22.84 -8.76 -8.70
C ALA A 214 21.43 -8.15 -8.61
N LEU A 215 20.63 -8.19 -9.69
CA LEU A 215 19.22 -7.81 -9.71
C LEU A 215 18.29 -9.00 -9.43
N LEU A 216 18.73 -10.21 -9.79
CA LEU A 216 18.03 -11.48 -9.55
C LEU A 216 18.22 -11.96 -8.09
N VAL A 217 17.96 -11.08 -7.14
CA VAL A 217 18.05 -11.32 -5.68
C VAL A 217 16.67 -11.18 -5.07
N GLY A 218 16.24 -12.14 -4.25
CA GLY A 218 14.90 -12.11 -3.63
C GLY A 218 14.78 -11.07 -2.52
N ALA A 219 13.74 -10.25 -2.55
CA ALA A 219 13.40 -9.32 -1.48
C ALA A 219 12.69 -10.05 -0.32
N VAL A 220 13.25 -9.96 0.88
CA VAL A 220 12.63 -10.53 2.10
C VAL A 220 11.38 -9.77 2.53
N ASP A 221 11.27 -8.51 2.15
CA ASP A 221 10.17 -7.57 2.42
C ASP A 221 9.24 -7.38 1.21
N HIS A 222 9.30 -8.27 0.21
CA HIS A 222 8.43 -8.18 -0.96
C HIS A 222 6.95 -8.21 -0.59
N GLN A 223 6.12 -7.48 -1.34
CA GLN A 223 4.69 -7.32 -1.05
C GLN A 223 3.88 -8.63 -1.06
N TRP A 224 4.41 -9.66 -1.72
CA TRP A 224 3.83 -11.00 -1.81
C TRP A 224 4.56 -12.02 -0.91
N GLY A 225 5.40 -11.56 0.02
CA GLY A 225 6.23 -12.39 0.89
C GLY A 225 7.53 -12.87 0.24
N LYS A 226 8.38 -13.55 1.02
CA LYS A 226 9.69 -14.07 0.60
C LYS A 226 9.54 -15.24 -0.39
N SER A 227 10.14 -15.13 -1.58
CA SER A 227 10.10 -16.17 -2.62
C SER A 227 11.24 -15.98 -3.63
N PRO A 228 11.80 -17.03 -4.25
CA PRO A 228 12.91 -16.90 -5.20
C PRO A 228 12.58 -16.06 -6.45
N PHE A 229 11.30 -15.86 -6.75
CA PHE A 229 10.83 -15.01 -7.87
C PHE A 229 10.18 -13.69 -7.41
N HIS A 230 10.47 -13.22 -6.19
CA HIS A 230 10.01 -11.94 -5.67
C HIS A 230 11.23 -11.03 -5.45
N TYR A 231 11.64 -10.28 -6.48
CA TYR A 231 12.96 -9.64 -6.52
C TYR A 231 13.03 -8.30 -5.76
N VAL A 232 14.26 -7.83 -5.53
CA VAL A 232 14.54 -6.46 -5.06
C VAL A 232 14.02 -5.40 -6.04
N THR A 233 13.64 -4.23 -5.53
CA THR A 233 13.06 -3.11 -6.32
C THR A 233 13.86 -2.76 -7.58
N GLY A 234 15.20 -2.87 -7.54
CA GLY A 234 16.07 -2.60 -8.69
C GLY A 234 15.80 -3.48 -9.91
N TYR A 235 15.33 -4.72 -9.72
CA TYR A 235 14.90 -5.60 -10.82
C TYR A 235 13.77 -4.97 -11.64
N TYR A 236 12.73 -4.50 -10.95
CA TYR A 236 11.52 -3.95 -11.57
C TYR A 236 11.78 -2.59 -12.26
N THR A 237 12.63 -1.74 -11.68
CA THR A 237 13.11 -0.52 -12.37
C THR A 237 13.88 -0.89 -13.64
N HIS A 238 14.80 -1.85 -13.57
CA HIS A 238 15.59 -2.25 -14.73
C HIS A 238 14.74 -2.90 -15.83
N LEU A 239 13.70 -3.66 -15.47
CA LEU A 239 12.72 -4.21 -16.41
C LEU A 239 12.09 -3.10 -17.27
N LEU A 240 11.64 -2.00 -16.65
CA LEU A 240 11.06 -0.87 -17.36
C LEU A 240 12.09 -0.15 -18.24
N GLU A 241 13.33 0.01 -17.79
CA GLU A 241 14.41 0.58 -18.60
C GLU A 241 14.76 -0.29 -19.83
N CYS A 242 14.79 -1.61 -19.66
CA CYS A 242 14.98 -2.57 -20.76
C CYS A 242 13.80 -2.50 -21.74
N LEU A 243 12.57 -2.47 -21.22
CA LEU A 243 11.35 -2.38 -22.02
C LEU A 243 11.27 -1.07 -22.81
N ASP A 244 11.62 0.07 -22.20
CA ASP A 244 11.70 1.38 -22.86
C ASP A 244 12.70 1.33 -24.04
N ARG A 245 13.85 0.68 -23.86
CA ARG A 245 14.84 0.49 -24.95
C ARG A 245 14.28 -0.36 -26.08
N CYS A 246 13.67 -1.51 -25.78
CA CYS A 246 13.06 -2.37 -26.80
C CYS A 246 11.93 -1.64 -27.57
N VAL A 247 10.98 -1.02 -26.85
CA VAL A 247 9.83 -0.32 -27.40
C VAL A 247 10.25 0.89 -28.26
N ALA A 248 11.24 1.67 -27.82
CA ALA A 248 11.78 2.76 -28.62
C ALA A 248 12.40 2.27 -29.94
N ARG A 249 13.02 1.10 -29.93
CA ARG A 249 13.66 0.47 -31.10
C ARG A 249 12.62 -0.02 -32.11
N THR A 250 11.59 -0.74 -31.66
CA THR A 250 10.49 -1.22 -32.52
C THR A 250 9.52 -0.09 -32.91
N GLY A 251 9.59 1.07 -32.27
CA GLY A 251 8.81 2.28 -32.57
C GLY A 251 9.50 3.28 -33.51
N ALA A 252 10.76 3.05 -33.89
CA ALA A 252 11.46 3.86 -34.88
C ALA A 252 11.08 3.44 -36.31
N PRO A 253 10.75 4.37 -37.23
CA PRO A 253 10.50 4.01 -38.62
C PRO A 253 11.80 3.48 -39.26
N ALA A 254 11.72 2.31 -39.89
CA ALA A 254 12.86 1.67 -40.55
C ALA A 254 13.46 2.60 -41.62
N ALA A 255 14.74 2.96 -41.45
CA ALA A 255 15.44 3.87 -42.33
C ALA A 255 15.91 3.18 -43.63
N GLY A 256 14.98 3.03 -44.58
CA GLY A 256 15.29 3.04 -46.01
C GLY A 256 15.32 1.69 -46.75
N ALA A 257 14.33 1.50 -47.64
CA ALA A 257 14.49 0.74 -48.89
C ALA A 257 13.46 1.20 -49.96
N SER A 258 13.96 1.86 -51.02
CA SER A 258 13.40 2.02 -52.39
C SER A 258 11.89 2.25 -52.66
N ASP A 259 11.58 3.46 -53.16
CA ASP A 259 10.98 3.71 -54.49
C ASP A 259 9.70 2.96 -54.95
N LYS A 260 8.53 3.64 -54.98
CA LYS A 260 7.91 4.20 -56.23
C LYS A 260 6.46 4.76 -56.08
N GLN A 261 6.28 5.97 -56.65
CA GLN A 261 5.17 6.48 -57.48
C GLN A 261 3.66 6.34 -57.09
N GLY A 262 2.92 7.44 -57.30
CA GLY A 262 1.44 7.48 -57.45
C GLY A 262 0.73 8.19 -56.28
N SER A 263 0.30 9.46 -56.39
CA SER A 263 -1.00 9.92 -56.94
C SER A 263 -2.24 9.41 -56.16
N SER A 264 -3.24 10.21 -55.77
CA SER A 264 -3.49 11.66 -55.87
C SER A 264 -4.89 12.00 -55.29
N VAL A 265 -5.15 13.27 -54.90
CA VAL A 265 -6.49 13.87 -54.61
C VAL A 265 -7.22 13.35 -53.34
N GLY A 266 -7.86 14.17 -52.50
CA GLY A 266 -7.88 15.65 -52.39
C GLY A 266 -9.09 16.20 -51.61
N PHE A 267 -9.06 17.51 -51.28
CA PHE A 267 -10.17 18.41 -50.88
C PHE A 267 -10.93 18.15 -49.54
N VAL A 268 -11.55 19.14 -48.86
CA VAL A 268 -11.18 20.56 -48.58
C VAL A 268 -12.15 21.19 -47.54
N SER A 269 -11.62 21.94 -46.55
CA SER A 269 -12.32 22.96 -45.71
C SER A 269 -13.53 22.49 -44.87
N TYR A 270 -14.17 23.25 -43.95
CA TYR A 270 -14.37 24.68 -43.68
C TYR A 270 -14.58 24.79 -42.13
N VAL A 271 -14.25 25.82 -41.34
CA VAL A 271 -13.76 27.20 -41.56
C VAL A 271 -13.00 27.70 -40.29
N ARG A 272 -12.85 29.01 -40.04
CA ARG A 272 -12.28 29.64 -38.83
C ARG A 272 -13.10 30.90 -38.45
N ASP A 273 -12.99 31.31 -37.19
CA ASP A 273 -13.19 32.67 -36.61
C ASP A 273 -14.42 32.91 -35.72
N LYS A 274 -14.17 33.20 -34.43
CA LYS A 274 -14.10 34.58 -33.90
C LYS A 274 -13.85 34.60 -32.39
N LEU A 275 -12.71 35.16 -31.97
CA LEU A 275 -12.60 36.30 -31.04
C LEU A 275 -11.14 36.50 -30.62
N ARG A 276 -10.57 37.63 -31.04
CA ARG A 276 -9.36 38.22 -30.43
C ARG A 276 -9.81 39.29 -29.44
N LEU A 277 -9.19 39.31 -28.26
CA LEU A 277 -8.94 40.54 -27.50
C LEU A 277 -7.48 40.53 -27.03
N ALA A 278 -6.90 41.71 -26.89
CA ALA A 278 -5.47 41.91 -26.63
C ALA A 278 -5.09 41.50 -25.19
N GLY A 279 -3.82 41.23 -24.85
CA GLY A 279 -2.63 41.20 -25.71
C GLY A 279 -1.35 41.52 -24.92
N SER A 280 -0.58 40.48 -24.58
CA SER A 280 0.80 40.57 -24.08
C SER A 280 1.59 39.41 -24.65
N ARG A 281 2.75 39.68 -25.26
CA ARG A 281 3.61 38.66 -25.85
C ARG A 281 4.37 37.92 -24.75
N PHE A 282 4.12 36.62 -24.56
CA PHE A 282 5.18 35.75 -24.05
C PHE A 282 6.04 35.32 -25.23
N ARG A 283 7.35 35.61 -25.15
CA ARG A 283 8.34 34.93 -25.97
C ARG A 283 8.29 33.44 -25.61
N HIS A 284 8.49 32.57 -26.59
CA HIS A 284 9.08 31.27 -26.28
C HIS A 284 10.50 31.56 -25.79
N ASP A 285 10.74 31.41 -24.48
CA ASP A 285 12.10 31.18 -24.03
C ASP A 285 12.52 29.79 -24.50
N GLU A 286 13.67 29.74 -25.16
CA GLU A 286 14.37 28.49 -25.42
C GLU A 286 14.72 27.89 -24.05
N SER A 287 14.21 26.69 -23.75
CA SER A 287 14.41 26.09 -22.43
C SER A 287 15.88 25.80 -22.19
N THR A 288 16.54 26.65 -21.39
CA THR A 288 17.93 26.47 -20.97
C THR A 288 18.12 25.05 -20.42
N PRO A 289 19.12 24.28 -20.91
CA PRO A 289 19.38 22.94 -20.41
C PRO A 289 19.55 22.95 -18.89
N VAL A 290 18.97 21.96 -18.21
CA VAL A 290 19.24 21.74 -16.78
C VAL A 290 20.71 21.39 -16.63
N ALA A 291 21.43 22.21 -15.86
CA ALA A 291 22.86 22.04 -15.61
C ALA A 291 23.19 21.75 -14.13
N ALA A 292 22.18 21.68 -13.26
CA ALA A 292 22.33 21.43 -11.84
C ALA A 292 21.17 20.61 -11.27
N TRP A 293 21.45 19.79 -10.27
CA TRP A 293 20.53 18.92 -9.55
C TRP A 293 20.80 18.97 -8.04
N HIS A 294 19.78 18.69 -7.23
CA HIS A 294 19.84 18.82 -5.77
C HIS A 294 18.98 17.76 -5.08
N GLY A 295 19.50 17.13 -4.02
CA GLY A 295 18.78 16.27 -3.10
C GLY A 295 19.03 16.69 -1.65
N ASP A 296 17.98 16.75 -0.83
CA ASP A 296 18.10 17.26 0.55
C ASP A 296 18.85 16.29 1.47
N ARG A 297 18.51 15.00 1.43
CA ARG A 297 19.11 13.96 2.28
C ARG A 297 19.05 12.57 1.64
N VAL A 298 20.14 11.82 1.70
CA VAL A 298 20.25 10.42 1.23
C VAL A 298 21.01 9.59 2.26
N THR A 299 20.43 8.48 2.70
CA THR A 299 21.07 7.54 3.63
C THR A 299 21.71 6.39 2.88
N LEU A 300 22.98 6.10 3.19
CA LEU A 300 23.76 4.97 2.68
C LEU A 300 23.99 3.96 3.81
N GLN A 301 23.62 2.69 3.63
CA GLN A 301 23.95 1.60 4.55
C GLN A 301 23.95 0.26 3.82
N LYS A 302 24.63 -0.78 4.32
CA LYS A 302 24.75 -2.09 3.62
C LYS A 302 23.40 -2.72 3.20
N SER A 303 22.34 -2.48 3.97
CA SER A 303 20.99 -3.00 3.73
C SER A 303 20.09 -2.11 2.87
N MET A 304 20.53 -0.90 2.49
CA MET A 304 19.80 0.00 1.60
C MET A 304 20.61 0.27 0.35
N GLN A 305 19.94 0.38 -0.80
CA GLN A 305 20.57 0.93 -1.99
C GLN A 305 20.98 2.38 -1.70
N GLY A 306 22.25 2.71 -1.96
CA GLY A 306 22.80 4.04 -1.74
C GLY A 306 22.30 5.06 -2.76
N LEU A 307 23.06 6.14 -2.96
CA LEU A 307 22.70 7.12 -3.99
C LEU A 307 23.00 6.56 -5.38
N GLU A 308 21.97 6.14 -6.11
CA GLU A 308 22.03 5.80 -7.53
C GLU A 308 21.55 6.98 -8.40
N VAL A 309 22.32 7.29 -9.44
CA VAL A 309 22.05 8.37 -10.40
C VAL A 309 22.29 7.86 -11.81
N SER A 310 21.24 7.84 -12.63
CA SER A 310 21.34 7.54 -14.06
C SER A 310 21.92 8.75 -14.81
N VAL A 311 22.83 8.49 -15.73
CA VAL A 311 23.62 9.49 -16.47
C VAL A 311 23.36 9.35 -17.96
N ARG A 312 23.09 10.48 -18.62
CA ARG A 312 22.97 10.58 -20.06
C ARG A 312 23.89 11.68 -20.59
N ALA A 313 25.08 11.29 -21.04
CA ALA A 313 26.03 12.14 -21.74
C ALA A 313 26.09 11.77 -23.24
N THR A 314 26.25 12.76 -24.12
CA THR A 314 26.39 12.54 -25.59
C THR A 314 27.85 12.57 -26.06
N ALA A 315 28.75 13.07 -25.22
CA ALA A 315 30.19 13.13 -25.43
C ALA A 315 30.90 13.03 -24.07
N ALA A 316 32.24 13.12 -24.05
CA ALA A 316 32.99 13.24 -22.81
C ALA A 316 32.57 14.51 -22.05
N ALA A 317 32.14 14.33 -20.80
CA ALA A 317 31.64 15.38 -19.92
C ALA A 317 32.20 15.22 -18.50
N ARG A 318 32.08 16.28 -17.69
CA ARG A 318 32.39 16.25 -16.26
C ARG A 318 31.13 16.56 -15.48
N ILE A 319 30.87 15.76 -14.45
CA ILE A 319 29.85 16.00 -13.45
C ILE A 319 30.58 16.37 -12.16
N ARG A 320 30.31 17.54 -11.62
CA ARG A 320 30.75 17.91 -10.27
C ARG A 320 29.70 17.47 -9.28
N MET A 321 30.05 16.55 -8.38
CA MET A 321 29.22 16.19 -7.23
C MET A 321 29.74 16.93 -5.99
N SER A 322 28.82 17.34 -5.12
CA SER A 322 29.13 17.70 -3.74
C SER A 322 28.09 17.16 -2.76
N ALA A 323 28.50 16.78 -1.55
CA ALA A 323 27.60 16.46 -0.43
C ALA A 323 28.26 16.83 0.91
N THR A 324 27.45 17.02 1.95
CA THR A 324 27.91 17.04 3.35
C THR A 324 27.73 15.63 3.90
N VAL A 325 28.81 15.01 4.38
CA VAL A 325 28.85 13.59 4.76
C VAL A 325 28.84 13.46 6.28
N ASN A 326 27.75 12.95 6.83
CA ASN A 326 27.62 12.63 8.25
C ASN A 326 27.81 11.11 8.44
N GLY A 327 28.98 10.70 8.93
CA GLY A 327 29.34 9.31 9.21
C GLY A 327 30.81 9.17 9.58
N ASP A 328 31.14 8.16 10.39
CA ASP A 328 32.51 7.94 10.88
C ASP A 328 33.43 7.41 9.77
N LEU A 329 34.21 8.30 9.17
CA LEU A 329 35.20 8.00 8.12
C LEU A 329 36.60 7.64 8.67
N SER A 330 36.75 7.36 9.96
CA SER A 330 38.04 6.96 10.54
C SER A 330 38.57 5.61 10.00
N GLY A 331 39.85 5.33 10.23
CA GLY A 331 40.48 4.08 9.81
C GLY A 331 40.41 3.81 8.30
N ASN A 332 40.05 2.59 7.93
CA ASN A 332 39.96 2.12 6.53
C ASN A 332 38.58 2.34 5.87
N ARG A 333 37.67 3.05 6.54
CA ARG A 333 36.33 3.36 6.03
C ARG A 333 36.39 4.36 4.87
N ASN A 334 35.50 4.19 3.89
CA ASN A 334 35.54 4.96 2.64
C ASN A 334 34.17 5.01 1.94
N LEU A 335 33.92 6.05 1.15
CA LEU A 335 32.80 6.06 0.20
C LEU A 335 33.32 5.62 -1.16
N LEU A 336 32.58 4.74 -1.84
CA LEU A 336 32.88 4.28 -3.19
C LEU A 336 31.97 5.00 -4.17
N LEU A 337 32.55 5.60 -5.21
CA LEU A 337 31.84 5.90 -6.45
C LEU A 337 31.99 4.69 -7.36
N VAL A 338 30.91 3.96 -7.61
CA VAL A 338 30.85 2.87 -8.59
C VAL A 338 30.19 3.40 -9.86
N VAL A 339 30.67 2.99 -11.03
CA VAL A 339 30.11 3.36 -12.34
C VAL A 339 29.76 2.12 -13.14
N ALA A 340 28.61 2.15 -13.81
CA ALA A 340 28.13 1.08 -14.67
C ALA A 340 27.69 1.63 -16.02
N GLY A 341 27.71 0.78 -17.05
CA GLY A 341 27.45 1.19 -18.42
C GLY A 341 27.83 0.16 -19.46
N GLU A 342 27.68 0.54 -20.72
CA GLU A 342 27.82 -0.35 -21.89
C GLU A 342 29.23 -0.28 -22.47
N ASN A 343 29.85 -1.41 -22.83
CA ASN A 343 31.16 -1.45 -23.50
C ASN A 343 32.30 -0.73 -22.74
N LEU A 344 32.32 -0.84 -21.42
CA LEU A 344 33.35 -0.25 -20.55
C LEU A 344 34.65 -1.09 -20.60
N VAL A 345 35.68 -0.56 -21.27
CA VAL A 345 36.98 -1.20 -21.44
C VAL A 345 37.90 -0.89 -20.25
N ASP A 346 38.57 -1.91 -19.69
CA ASP A 346 39.46 -1.80 -18.52
C ASP A 346 40.47 -0.64 -18.62
N ALA A 347 41.14 -0.50 -19.78
CA ALA A 347 42.15 0.52 -20.02
C ALA A 347 41.59 1.95 -19.98
N ASP A 348 40.41 2.16 -20.57
CA ASP A 348 39.75 3.48 -20.60
C ASP A 348 39.23 3.86 -19.20
N MET A 349 38.63 2.90 -18.49
CA MET A 349 38.17 3.12 -17.12
C MET A 349 39.32 3.41 -16.16
N HIS A 350 40.47 2.74 -16.35
CA HIS A 350 41.68 3.05 -15.61
C HIS A 350 42.24 4.44 -15.93
N ALA A 351 42.23 4.85 -17.21
CA ALA A 351 42.62 6.20 -17.63
C ALA A 351 41.68 7.30 -17.07
N MET A 352 40.41 6.98 -16.82
CA MET A 352 39.45 7.85 -16.13
C MET A 352 39.56 7.81 -14.59
N GLY A 353 40.46 7.00 -14.03
CA GLY A 353 40.73 6.91 -12.60
C GLY A 353 39.86 5.90 -11.83
N TYR A 354 39.23 4.95 -12.51
CA TYR A 354 38.49 3.86 -11.89
C TYR A 354 39.32 2.57 -11.81
N MET A 355 39.03 1.75 -10.81
CA MET A 355 39.60 0.42 -10.60
C MET A 355 38.54 -0.65 -10.84
N LYS A 356 38.93 -1.79 -11.41
CA LYS A 356 38.01 -2.91 -11.64
C LYS A 356 37.86 -3.77 -10.38
N SER A 357 36.64 -4.22 -10.11
CA SER A 357 36.31 -5.12 -9.01
C SER A 357 35.15 -6.05 -9.40
N TRP A 358 34.77 -6.94 -8.50
CA TRP A 358 33.59 -7.80 -8.66
C TRP A 358 32.25 -7.03 -8.58
N VAL A 359 32.23 -5.81 -8.04
CA VAL A 359 31.06 -4.90 -8.06
C VAL A 359 31.09 -3.90 -9.23
N GLY A 360 31.94 -4.13 -10.24
CA GLY A 360 32.14 -3.22 -11.37
C GLY A 360 33.32 -2.26 -11.19
N TYR A 361 33.30 -1.14 -11.90
CA TYR A 361 34.35 -0.13 -11.88
C TYR A 361 34.11 0.89 -10.78
N PHE A 362 35.10 1.14 -9.92
CA PHE A 362 34.91 1.99 -8.75
C PHE A 362 36.11 2.91 -8.45
N ARG A 363 35.87 3.99 -7.72
CA ARG A 363 36.89 4.88 -7.15
C ARG A 363 36.57 5.19 -5.70
N TYR A 364 37.58 5.29 -4.85
CA TYR A 364 37.45 5.80 -3.49
C TYR A 364 37.23 7.33 -3.50
N LEU A 365 36.33 7.83 -2.66
CA LEU A 365 35.99 9.26 -2.57
C LEU A 365 36.60 9.98 -1.37
N LYS A 366 37.16 9.26 -0.38
CA LYS A 366 37.75 9.86 0.82
C LYS A 366 38.93 10.82 0.55
N SER A 367 39.64 10.66 -0.57
CA SER A 367 40.66 11.62 -1.04
C SER A 367 40.08 12.99 -1.41
N ASP A 368 38.82 13.00 -1.83
CA ASP A 368 38.10 14.15 -2.38
C ASP A 368 37.29 14.88 -1.30
N MET A 369 37.44 14.44 -0.05
CA MET A 369 36.81 15.06 1.12
C MET A 369 37.73 16.06 1.80
N ARG A 370 37.15 17.14 2.30
CA ARG A 370 37.79 18.10 3.22
C ARG A 370 36.83 18.31 4.38
N GLU A 371 37.27 17.93 5.58
CA GLU A 371 36.39 17.80 6.75
C GLU A 371 35.17 16.91 6.40
N GLU A 372 33.95 17.35 6.69
CA GLU A 372 32.71 16.64 6.36
C GLU A 372 32.26 16.87 4.90
N ARG A 373 32.92 17.77 4.14
CA ARG A 373 32.50 18.14 2.79
C ARG A 373 33.15 17.24 1.74
N LEU A 374 32.33 16.48 1.01
CA LEU A 374 32.73 15.82 -0.23
C LEU A 374 32.53 16.79 -1.40
N THR A 375 33.56 16.99 -2.21
CA THR A 375 33.46 17.66 -3.53
C THR A 375 34.33 16.91 -4.53
N THR A 376 33.71 16.33 -5.56
CA THR A 376 34.43 15.47 -6.51
C THR A 376 34.00 15.73 -7.95
N ASP A 377 34.98 15.74 -8.86
CA ASP A 377 34.73 15.77 -10.30
C ASP A 377 34.73 14.33 -10.85
N ILE A 378 33.65 13.98 -11.52
CA ILE A 378 33.37 12.66 -12.10
C ILE A 378 33.46 12.80 -13.62
N ALA A 379 34.43 12.13 -14.23
CA ALA A 379 34.51 12.02 -15.69
C ALA A 379 33.50 10.96 -16.17
N VAL A 380 32.71 11.33 -17.17
CA VAL A 380 31.75 10.44 -17.86
C VAL A 380 31.83 10.62 -19.36
N ASP A 381 31.43 9.60 -20.12
CA ASP A 381 31.19 9.68 -21.56
C ASP A 381 29.86 8.97 -21.89
N ALA A 382 29.55 8.79 -23.18
CA ALA A 382 28.30 8.16 -23.62
C ALA A 382 28.12 6.68 -23.22
N ARG A 383 29.18 6.02 -22.72
CA ARG A 383 29.15 4.61 -22.29
C ARG A 383 28.69 4.46 -20.84
N ILE A 384 29.10 5.36 -19.95
CA ILE A 384 28.71 5.35 -18.55
C ILE A 384 27.23 5.76 -18.43
N LYS A 385 26.40 4.85 -17.90
CA LYS A 385 24.93 5.00 -17.80
C LYS A 385 24.46 5.25 -16.38
N SER A 386 25.22 4.87 -15.36
CA SER A 386 24.87 5.18 -13.96
C SER A 386 26.10 5.35 -13.06
N LEU A 387 25.86 6.09 -11.97
CA LEU A 387 26.77 6.33 -10.86
C LEU A 387 26.09 5.83 -9.58
N LYS A 388 26.82 5.12 -8.73
CA LYS A 388 26.37 4.67 -7.40
C LYS A 388 27.34 5.14 -6.33
N ILE A 389 26.80 5.62 -5.21
CA ILE A 389 27.61 5.90 -4.02
C ILE A 389 27.30 4.86 -2.95
N LEU A 390 28.33 4.11 -2.58
CA LEU A 390 28.24 3.01 -1.62
C LEU A 390 29.19 3.23 -0.43
N THR A 391 28.87 2.62 0.71
CA THR A 391 29.73 2.59 1.90
C THR A 391 30.70 1.41 1.87
N TRP A 392 31.97 1.65 2.19
CA TRP A 392 32.99 0.62 2.34
C TRP A 392 33.53 0.57 3.78
N ASN A 393 33.52 -0.62 4.38
CA ASN A 393 33.92 -0.91 5.76
C ASN A 393 33.16 -0.13 6.86
N PHE A 394 31.96 0.39 6.55
CA PHE A 394 31.06 0.93 7.56
C PHE A 394 30.25 -0.16 8.26
N ASP A 395 30.06 0.05 9.56
CA ASP A 395 29.27 -0.79 10.46
C ASP A 395 27.85 -0.24 10.68
N GLY A 396 27.66 1.07 10.47
CA GLY A 396 26.38 1.80 10.57
C GLY A 396 26.13 2.72 9.36
N PRO A 397 25.03 3.50 9.36
CA PRO A 397 24.62 4.33 8.24
C PRO A 397 25.50 5.57 8.08
N VAL A 398 25.61 6.04 6.84
CA VAL A 398 26.22 7.32 6.45
C VAL A 398 25.15 8.16 5.76
N VAL A 399 24.97 9.40 6.21
CA VAL A 399 23.99 10.32 5.62
C VAL A 399 24.71 11.36 4.77
N LEU A 400 24.30 11.47 3.51
CA LEU A 400 24.63 12.58 2.63
C LEU A 400 23.53 13.64 2.73
N SER A 401 23.90 14.86 3.13
CA SER A 401 23.02 16.05 3.10
C SER A 401 23.51 17.02 2.03
N ASP A 402 22.65 17.95 1.60
CA ASP A 402 23.00 19.00 0.62
C ASP A 402 23.64 18.43 -0.66
N VAL A 403 23.03 17.38 -1.20
CA VAL A 403 23.57 16.60 -2.31
C VAL A 403 23.38 17.37 -3.62
N GLY A 404 24.41 18.07 -4.06
CA GLY A 404 24.44 18.80 -5.31
C GLY A 404 25.17 18.06 -6.43
N PHE A 405 24.62 18.10 -7.64
CA PHE A 405 25.35 17.72 -8.85
C PHE A 405 25.27 18.86 -9.88
N GLU A 406 26.35 19.11 -10.60
CA GLU A 406 26.44 20.12 -11.67
C GLU A 406 27.11 19.52 -12.90
N SER A 407 26.54 19.74 -14.09
CA SER A 407 27.16 19.34 -15.36
C SER A 407 26.63 20.16 -16.54
N ALA A 408 27.51 20.54 -17.45
CA ALA A 408 27.16 21.20 -18.70
C ALA A 408 27.01 20.23 -19.89
N GLY A 409 27.32 18.93 -19.72
CA GLY A 409 27.39 17.96 -20.81
C GLY A 409 26.78 16.58 -20.50
N ALA A 410 26.23 16.39 -19.31
CA ALA A 410 25.52 15.17 -18.91
C ALA A 410 24.22 15.52 -18.19
N VAL A 411 23.13 14.86 -18.56
CA VAL A 411 21.83 14.94 -17.88
C VAL A 411 21.75 13.84 -16.82
N LEU A 412 21.30 14.19 -15.62
CA LEU A 412 21.20 13.29 -14.48
C LEU A 412 19.74 13.02 -14.11
N GLU A 413 19.44 11.78 -13.72
CA GLU A 413 18.12 11.36 -13.25
C GLU A 413 18.28 10.45 -12.03
N SER A 414 17.55 10.74 -10.94
CA SER A 414 17.52 9.93 -9.72
C SER A 414 16.25 10.29 -8.93
N PRO A 415 15.56 9.32 -8.29
CA PRO A 415 14.49 9.62 -7.34
C PRO A 415 14.92 10.52 -6.18
N ALA A 416 16.23 10.54 -5.86
CA ALA A 416 16.81 11.35 -4.80
C ALA A 416 17.20 12.78 -5.24
N LEU A 417 17.06 13.15 -6.52
CA LEU A 417 17.55 14.42 -7.07
C LEU A 417 16.47 15.19 -7.84
N THR A 418 16.35 16.49 -7.54
CA THR A 418 15.49 17.45 -8.23
C THR A 418 16.31 18.38 -9.12
N ALA A 419 15.89 18.56 -10.37
CA ALA A 419 16.53 19.45 -11.34
C ALA A 419 16.37 20.94 -10.98
N LYS A 420 17.48 21.68 -10.87
CA LYS A 420 17.50 23.15 -10.72
C LYS A 420 17.47 23.80 -12.11
N ARG A 421 16.33 24.42 -12.45
CA ARG A 421 16.20 25.29 -13.65
C ARG A 421 16.67 26.70 -13.31
N LYS A 422 17.28 27.39 -14.29
CA LYS A 422 17.98 28.66 -14.05
C LYS A 422 17.05 29.88 -13.93
N ASP A 423 15.81 29.76 -14.39
CA ASP A 423 14.80 30.82 -14.34
C ASP A 423 13.49 30.32 -13.73
N GLY A 424 12.95 31.13 -12.82
CA GLY A 424 11.73 30.85 -12.07
C GLY A 424 11.95 30.99 -10.56
N ASN A 425 11.38 32.05 -9.97
CA ASN A 425 11.15 32.08 -8.52
C ASN A 425 10.42 30.78 -8.13
N GLN A 426 11.08 29.89 -7.37
CA GLN A 426 10.37 28.81 -6.72
C GLN A 426 9.36 29.45 -5.77
N SER A 427 8.07 29.32 -6.08
CA SER A 427 6.99 29.72 -5.19
C SER A 427 7.01 28.79 -3.97
N VAL A 428 7.74 29.21 -2.94
CA VAL A 428 7.84 28.48 -1.67
C VAL A 428 6.44 28.38 -1.06
N LYS A 429 5.92 27.15 -0.91
CA LYS A 429 4.64 26.90 -0.24
C LYS A 429 4.84 27.04 1.27
N ILE A 430 4.75 28.28 1.77
CA ILE A 430 4.79 28.60 3.19
C ILE A 430 3.41 28.30 3.78
N THR A 431 3.34 27.36 4.72
CA THR A 431 2.06 26.99 5.35
C THR A 431 1.82 27.80 6.63
N ARG A 432 0.79 28.67 6.58
CA ARG A 432 0.28 29.47 7.72
C ARG A 432 -1.08 28.99 8.26
N GLU A 433 -1.43 27.73 7.99
CA GLU A 433 -2.68 27.15 8.50
C GLU A 433 -2.49 26.51 9.90
N PRO A 434 -3.56 26.48 10.71
CA PRO A 434 -3.58 25.74 11.98
C PRO A 434 -3.33 24.24 11.76
N ALA A 435 -2.21 23.78 12.27
CA ALA A 435 -1.78 22.38 12.21
C ALA A 435 -0.94 22.04 13.44
N LEU A 436 -1.00 20.78 13.86
CA LEU A 436 -0.07 20.24 14.85
C LEU A 436 1.33 20.21 14.23
N ARG A 437 2.28 20.91 14.86
CA ARG A 437 3.68 21.02 14.41
C ARG A 437 4.56 20.27 15.39
N ALA A 438 5.46 19.44 14.88
CA ALA A 438 6.42 18.71 15.70
C ALA A 438 7.82 18.75 15.08
N ASN A 439 8.79 19.20 15.88
CA ASN A 439 10.20 19.16 15.53
C ASN A 439 10.75 17.74 15.73
N PHE A 440 11.53 17.23 14.78
CA PHE A 440 12.30 16.00 15.00
C PHE A 440 13.44 16.20 15.99
N LEU A 441 13.89 17.43 16.24
CA LEU A 441 14.99 17.78 17.16
C LEU A 441 16.36 17.19 16.78
N LEU A 442 16.53 16.61 15.59
CA LEU A 442 17.80 16.01 15.15
C LEU A 442 18.90 17.07 15.07
N LYS A 443 18.62 18.22 14.44
CA LYS A 443 19.55 19.36 14.39
C LYS A 443 19.77 19.99 15.76
N ARG A 444 18.71 20.11 16.57
CA ARG A 444 18.77 20.75 17.91
C ARG A 444 19.73 20.00 18.85
N HIS A 445 19.70 18.66 18.85
CA HIS A 445 20.59 17.84 19.67
C HIS A 445 21.83 17.32 18.91
N ARG A 446 22.07 17.76 17.67
CA ARG A 446 23.20 17.35 16.81
C ARG A 446 23.30 15.83 16.67
N CYS A 447 22.17 15.17 16.45
CA CYS A 447 22.07 13.73 16.41
C CYS A 447 22.81 13.11 15.21
N GLY A 448 23.39 11.93 15.43
CA GLY A 448 24.09 11.17 14.40
C GLY A 448 23.18 10.40 13.43
N PRO A 449 23.77 9.71 12.43
CA PRO A 449 23.05 9.00 11.36
C PRO A 449 21.99 8.00 11.81
N GLU A 450 22.24 7.28 12.91
CA GLU A 450 21.28 6.31 13.47
C GLU A 450 19.95 6.97 13.88
N CYS A 451 19.99 8.17 14.46
CA CYS A 451 18.77 8.91 14.81
C CYS A 451 18.02 9.39 13.57
N ILE A 452 18.75 9.74 12.51
CA ILE A 452 18.19 10.14 11.22
C ILE A 452 17.41 8.96 10.62
N VAL A 453 18.01 7.77 10.56
CA VAL A 453 17.38 6.53 10.09
C VAL A 453 16.20 6.13 10.99
N HIS A 454 16.31 6.32 12.31
CA HIS A 454 15.20 6.12 13.21
C HIS A 454 14.01 7.02 12.86
N CYS A 455 14.22 8.32 12.65
CA CYS A 455 13.16 9.25 12.25
C CYS A 455 12.58 8.98 10.86
N ASP A 456 13.37 8.45 9.91
CA ASP A 456 12.86 8.06 8.59
C ASP A 456 11.80 6.94 8.67
N LYS A 457 11.81 6.10 9.73
CA LYS A 457 10.74 5.10 9.98
C LYS A 457 9.33 5.71 9.96
N TRP A 458 9.16 6.94 10.47
CA TRP A 458 7.88 7.66 10.43
C TRP A 458 7.43 7.87 8.98
N PHE A 459 8.30 8.40 8.15
CA PHE A 459 7.99 8.70 6.75
C PHE A 459 7.73 7.41 5.97
N THR A 460 8.57 6.38 6.12
CA THR A 460 8.32 5.06 5.52
C THR A 460 6.98 4.46 5.95
N SER A 461 6.61 4.58 7.24
CA SER A 461 5.33 4.09 7.78
C SER A 461 4.12 4.79 7.15
N MET A 462 4.17 6.11 7.02
CA MET A 462 3.08 6.94 6.47
C MET A 462 2.99 6.84 4.94
N ASP A 463 4.13 6.86 4.25
CA ASP A 463 4.19 6.73 2.79
C ASP A 463 3.74 5.30 2.37
N ALA A 464 4.14 4.25 3.10
CA ALA A 464 3.62 2.90 2.87
C ALA A 464 2.14 2.73 3.24
N TYR A 465 1.58 3.54 4.13
CA TYR A 465 0.12 3.61 4.31
C TYR A 465 -0.54 4.21 3.06
N ALA A 466 0.02 5.27 2.50
CA ALA A 466 -0.52 5.94 1.31
C ALA A 466 -0.59 5.01 0.11
N SER A 467 0.51 4.32 -0.24
CA SER A 467 0.57 3.35 -1.35
C SER A 467 -0.38 2.15 -1.20
N ARG A 468 -0.86 1.85 0.02
CA ARG A 468 -1.85 0.78 0.25
C ARG A 468 -3.30 1.24 0.16
N HIS A 469 -3.57 2.54 0.03
CA HIS A 469 -4.92 3.09 0.04
C HIS A 469 -5.19 4.05 -1.12
N ASP A 470 -4.50 5.20 -1.16
CA ASP A 470 -4.73 6.29 -2.10
C ASP A 470 -3.60 7.34 -1.91
N VAL A 471 -2.68 7.46 -2.87
CA VAL A 471 -1.53 8.39 -2.81
C VAL A 471 -1.87 9.84 -3.12
N GLU A 472 -3.07 10.12 -3.65
CA GLU A 472 -3.56 11.49 -3.81
C GLU A 472 -4.13 12.03 -2.50
N ARG A 473 -4.89 11.19 -1.79
CA ARG A 473 -5.48 11.53 -0.49
C ARG A 473 -4.52 11.43 0.68
N PHE A 474 -3.67 10.40 0.72
CA PHE A 474 -2.73 10.12 1.79
C PHE A 474 -1.28 10.44 1.36
N GLY A 475 -0.32 10.32 2.29
CA GLY A 475 1.07 10.71 2.05
C GLY A 475 1.33 12.18 2.42
N ARG A 476 2.39 12.76 1.86
CA ARG A 476 2.94 14.05 2.30
C ARG A 476 3.40 14.94 1.15
N GLU A 477 3.50 16.24 1.42
CA GLU A 477 4.04 17.25 0.50
C GLU A 477 5.12 18.10 1.19
N PRO A 478 6.13 18.59 0.44
CA PRO A 478 7.12 19.53 0.96
C PRO A 478 6.49 20.93 1.12
N VAL A 479 6.67 21.51 2.30
CA VAL A 479 6.22 22.86 2.65
C VAL A 479 7.32 23.58 3.43
N PHE A 480 7.14 24.88 3.67
CA PHE A 480 7.99 25.63 4.58
C PHE A 480 7.16 26.16 5.76
N VAL A 481 7.79 26.20 6.94
CA VAL A 481 7.23 26.78 8.16
C VAL A 481 8.14 27.90 8.65
N GLU A 482 7.54 28.90 9.28
CA GLU A 482 8.20 30.13 9.73
C GLU A 482 8.57 29.99 11.22
N ALA A 483 9.77 30.41 11.61
CA ALA A 483 10.20 30.59 13.00
C ALA A 483 9.85 32.01 13.49
N GLU A 484 9.86 32.27 14.80
CA GLU A 484 9.54 33.59 15.36
C GLU A 484 10.43 34.73 14.84
N GLY A 485 11.68 34.45 14.41
CA GLY A 485 12.58 35.41 13.78
C GLY A 485 12.33 35.66 12.28
N GLY A 486 11.32 35.00 11.69
CA GLY A 486 11.00 35.06 10.27
C GLY A 486 11.79 34.08 9.39
N GLU A 487 12.63 33.21 9.97
CA GLU A 487 13.37 32.19 9.21
C GLU A 487 12.44 31.11 8.65
N LEU A 488 12.57 30.84 7.35
CA LEU A 488 11.84 29.77 6.68
C LEU A 488 12.58 28.44 6.80
N MET A 489 11.90 27.44 7.35
CA MET A 489 12.43 26.11 7.63
C MET A 489 11.71 25.07 6.75
N PRO A 490 12.45 24.15 6.10
CA PRO A 490 11.84 23.08 5.30
C PRO A 490 11.10 22.09 6.22
N ALA A 491 9.92 21.66 5.76
CA ALA A 491 9.01 20.81 6.50
C ALA A 491 8.22 19.87 5.57
N SER A 492 7.56 18.88 6.16
CA SER A 492 6.75 17.89 5.46
C SER A 492 5.34 17.85 6.06
N MET A 493 4.34 18.23 5.26
CA MET A 493 2.93 18.24 5.67
C MET A 493 2.22 16.98 5.20
N GLN A 494 1.41 16.37 6.06
CA GLN A 494 0.57 15.23 5.69
C GLN A 494 -0.68 15.70 4.92
N LYS A 495 -0.94 15.12 3.74
CA LYS A 495 -2.11 15.46 2.89
C LYS A 495 -3.44 15.13 3.61
N ALA A 496 -3.53 13.93 4.17
CA ALA A 496 -4.62 13.50 5.03
C ALA A 496 -4.33 13.81 6.51
N ARG A 497 -5.39 13.96 7.30
CA ARG A 497 -5.34 14.28 8.74
C ARG A 497 -5.18 13.03 9.63
N PRO A 498 -3.99 12.69 10.16
CA PRO A 498 -3.78 11.46 10.92
C PRO A 498 -4.37 11.55 12.33
N ALA A 499 -4.44 10.41 13.00
CA ALA A 499 -4.93 10.26 14.38
C ALA A 499 -3.85 10.71 15.38
N PHE A 500 -4.00 11.91 15.95
CA PHE A 500 -3.10 12.43 16.98
C PHE A 500 -3.81 12.65 18.32
N LEU A 501 -3.14 12.26 19.40
CA LEU A 501 -3.43 12.64 20.77
C LEU A 501 -2.36 13.67 21.18
N THR A 502 -2.77 14.93 21.35
CA THR A 502 -1.90 16.00 21.87
C THR A 502 -1.71 15.79 23.37
N ILE A 503 -0.46 15.76 23.84
CA ILE A 503 -0.13 15.57 25.26
C ILE A 503 -0.52 16.84 26.04
N PRO A 504 -1.43 16.76 27.02
CA PRO A 504 -1.79 17.91 27.84
C PRO A 504 -0.76 18.18 28.94
N ASP A 505 -0.69 19.42 29.41
CA ASP A 505 0.28 19.86 30.44
C ASP A 505 0.11 19.17 31.81
N SER A 506 -1.00 18.46 32.05
CA SER A 506 -1.23 17.74 33.30
C SER A 506 -2.12 16.50 33.13
N ILE A 507 -2.00 15.57 34.08
CA ILE A 507 -2.79 14.34 34.15
C ILE A 507 -4.28 14.67 34.31
N GLU A 508 -4.62 15.72 35.08
CA GLU A 508 -6.00 16.21 35.25
C GLU A 508 -6.55 16.77 33.93
N ALA A 509 -5.73 17.48 33.14
CA ALA A 509 -6.13 17.98 31.84
C ALA A 509 -6.42 16.81 30.87
N TYR A 510 -5.59 15.76 30.87
CA TYR A 510 -5.88 14.53 30.12
C TYR A 510 -7.14 13.81 30.61
N LEU A 511 -7.29 13.62 31.92
CA LEU A 511 -8.48 12.97 32.48
C LEU A 511 -9.76 13.76 32.21
N ARG A 512 -9.72 15.09 32.10
CA ARG A 512 -10.84 15.95 31.67
C ARG A 512 -11.17 15.81 30.17
N SER A 513 -10.18 15.59 29.30
CA SER A 513 -10.39 15.56 27.84
C SER A 513 -10.99 14.25 27.30
N ILE A 514 -10.92 13.17 28.07
CA ILE A 514 -11.56 11.87 27.77
C ILE A 514 -12.97 11.75 28.37
N GLY A 515 -13.77 10.79 27.91
CA GLY A 515 -15.14 10.59 28.39
C GLY A 515 -15.26 9.75 29.68
N ASP A 516 -16.38 9.86 30.39
CA ASP A 516 -16.65 9.12 31.64
C ASP A 516 -16.45 7.61 31.50
N LYS A 517 -16.89 7.03 30.38
CA LYS A 517 -16.71 5.60 30.11
C LYS A 517 -15.23 5.20 30.20
N SER A 518 -14.33 6.00 29.63
CA SER A 518 -12.88 5.74 29.64
C SER A 518 -12.28 5.90 31.03
N ARG A 519 -12.66 6.97 31.77
CA ARG A 519 -12.28 7.15 33.17
C ARG A 519 -12.71 5.97 34.05
N ASN A 520 -13.96 5.51 33.87
CA ASN A 520 -14.52 4.38 34.61
C ASN A 520 -13.82 3.04 34.25
N MET A 521 -13.33 2.87 33.01
CA MET A 521 -12.51 1.71 32.63
C MET A 521 -11.12 1.74 33.29
N ILE A 522 -10.47 2.90 33.35
CA ILE A 522 -9.18 3.08 34.06
C ILE A 522 -9.35 2.75 35.56
N GLN A 523 -10.38 3.30 36.19
CA GLN A 523 -10.73 3.01 37.59
C GLN A 523 -11.13 1.55 37.83
N LYS A 524 -11.79 0.89 36.85
CA LYS A 524 -12.08 -0.56 36.92
C LYS A 524 -10.79 -1.37 36.94
N ALA A 525 -9.86 -1.11 36.00
CA ALA A 525 -8.59 -1.82 35.95
C ALA A 525 -7.76 -1.62 37.24
N ASN A 526 -7.67 -0.39 37.74
CA ASN A 526 -6.95 -0.12 38.99
C ASN A 526 -7.53 -0.87 40.20
N ARG A 527 -8.87 -0.95 40.32
CA ARG A 527 -9.57 -1.72 41.38
C ARG A 527 -9.39 -3.23 41.22
N LEU A 528 -9.27 -3.74 40.00
CA LEU A 528 -9.00 -5.14 39.70
C LEU A 528 -7.51 -5.52 39.85
N GLY A 529 -6.66 -4.64 40.40
CA GLY A 529 -5.26 -4.99 40.71
C GLY A 529 -4.31 -5.00 39.51
N TYR A 530 -4.72 -4.45 38.36
CA TYR A 530 -3.78 -4.20 37.25
C TYR A 530 -2.82 -3.06 37.63
N ARG A 531 -1.54 -3.17 37.26
CA ARG A 531 -0.48 -2.21 37.59
C ARG A 531 0.41 -1.92 36.39
N PHE A 532 0.95 -0.71 36.32
CA PHE A 532 1.95 -0.35 35.32
C PHE A 532 3.30 -1.01 35.60
N HIS A 533 3.98 -1.43 34.54
CA HIS A 533 5.34 -1.97 34.58
C HIS A 533 6.27 -1.09 33.76
N GLU A 534 7.29 -0.56 34.43
CA GLU A 534 8.27 0.37 33.89
C GLU A 534 9.52 -0.33 33.32
N GLY A 535 9.83 -1.54 33.79
CA GLY A 535 11.10 -2.25 33.54
C GLY A 535 11.26 -2.88 32.15
N GLY A 536 10.76 -2.26 31.09
CA GLY A 536 10.88 -2.76 29.71
C GLY A 536 10.22 -4.12 29.46
N HIS A 537 10.65 -4.82 28.40
CA HIS A 537 10.07 -6.09 27.97
C HIS A 537 10.84 -7.35 28.41
N ALA A 538 12.06 -7.18 28.92
CA ALA A 538 12.96 -8.29 29.23
C ALA A 538 12.37 -9.19 30.34
N GLY A 539 12.39 -10.51 30.11
CA GLY A 539 11.82 -11.49 31.04
C GLY A 539 10.31 -11.74 30.88
N PHE A 540 9.64 -11.04 29.94
CA PHE A 540 8.22 -11.24 29.62
C PHE A 540 8.01 -11.92 28.25
N ASP A 541 9.03 -12.56 27.69
CA ASP A 541 9.00 -13.10 26.33
C ASP A 541 7.83 -14.08 26.10
N GLN A 542 7.58 -14.98 27.05
CA GLN A 542 6.44 -15.91 27.02
C GLN A 542 5.08 -15.19 27.16
N ASP A 543 4.97 -14.21 28.06
CA ASP A 543 3.74 -13.41 28.21
C ASP A 543 3.46 -12.56 26.96
N ILE A 544 4.49 -12.05 26.28
CA ILE A 544 4.37 -11.30 25.02
C ILE A 544 3.91 -12.23 23.89
N TYR A 545 4.43 -13.45 23.82
CA TYR A 545 3.95 -14.48 22.88
C TYR A 545 2.46 -14.78 23.12
N GLU A 546 2.04 -15.00 24.36
CA GLU A 546 0.62 -15.24 24.71
C GLU A 546 -0.26 -14.02 24.43
N ILE A 547 0.20 -12.80 24.74
CA ILE A 547 -0.51 -11.56 24.35
C ILE A 547 -0.71 -11.53 22.83
N ARG A 548 0.33 -11.78 22.03
CA ARG A 548 0.26 -11.75 20.56
C ARG A 548 -0.74 -12.78 20.03
N THR A 549 -0.64 -14.02 20.48
CA THR A 549 -1.35 -15.20 19.94
C THR A 549 -2.74 -15.45 20.53
N SER A 550 -3.08 -14.90 21.71
CA SER A 550 -4.38 -15.10 22.39
C SER A 550 -5.62 -14.66 21.61
N ASP A 551 -5.48 -13.90 20.53
CA ASP A 551 -6.53 -13.71 19.55
C ASP A 551 -5.94 -13.84 18.14
N PRO A 552 -6.21 -14.94 17.40
CA PRO A 552 -5.66 -15.13 16.05
C PRO A 552 -6.25 -14.16 15.02
N MET A 553 -7.32 -13.45 15.39
CA MET A 553 -8.04 -12.49 14.55
C MET A 553 -8.10 -11.13 15.28
N ARG A 554 -7.35 -10.13 14.80
CA ARG A 554 -7.32 -8.79 15.39
C ARG A 554 -7.76 -7.75 14.36
N GLN A 555 -8.74 -6.92 14.73
CA GLN A 555 -9.33 -5.88 13.86
C GLN A 555 -9.88 -6.43 12.52
N GLY A 556 -10.41 -7.67 12.53
CA GLY A 556 -10.97 -8.32 11.34
C GLY A 556 -9.92 -8.87 10.35
N ARG A 557 -8.65 -8.98 10.76
CA ARG A 557 -7.58 -9.62 9.98
C ARG A 557 -6.85 -10.68 10.81
N PRO A 558 -6.36 -11.76 10.20
CA PRO A 558 -5.41 -12.67 10.85
C PRO A 558 -4.19 -11.89 11.38
N ILE A 559 -3.64 -12.31 12.51
CA ILE A 559 -2.36 -11.75 12.99
C ILE A 559 -1.20 -12.18 12.05
N PRO A 560 -0.17 -11.34 11.85
CA PRO A 560 0.95 -11.67 10.98
C PRO A 560 1.74 -12.89 11.46
N GLU A 561 2.31 -13.69 10.54
CA GLU A 561 2.98 -14.95 10.89
C GLU A 561 4.10 -14.79 11.94
N TYR A 562 4.87 -13.70 11.88
CA TYR A 562 5.94 -13.44 12.85
C TYR A 562 5.43 -13.21 14.29
N TYR A 563 4.12 -13.02 14.52
CA TYR A 563 3.54 -12.98 15.86
C TYR A 563 3.57 -14.35 16.56
N TYR A 564 3.69 -15.45 15.82
CA TYR A 564 3.84 -16.82 16.35
C TYR A 564 5.30 -17.19 16.69
N SER A 565 6.25 -16.25 16.58
CA SER A 565 7.63 -16.47 17.05
C SER A 565 7.71 -16.55 18.57
N ASN A 566 8.44 -17.55 19.09
CA ASN A 566 8.76 -17.68 20.52
C ASN A 566 10.26 -18.06 20.67
N PRO A 567 11.12 -17.22 21.25
CA PRO A 567 10.82 -15.90 21.83
C PRO A 567 10.32 -14.90 20.75
N PRO A 568 9.45 -13.94 21.11
CA PRO A 568 8.90 -12.98 20.17
C PRO A 568 9.98 -12.10 19.52
N VAL A 569 10.12 -12.19 18.20
CA VAL A 569 10.96 -11.26 17.44
C VAL A 569 10.23 -9.93 17.19
N TYR A 570 10.99 -8.86 16.95
CA TYR A 570 10.46 -7.53 16.63
C TYR A 570 9.48 -6.97 17.69
N VAL A 571 9.88 -6.98 18.97
CA VAL A 571 9.14 -6.31 20.07
C VAL A 571 9.57 -4.85 20.19
N LEU A 572 10.88 -4.63 20.38
CA LEU A 572 11.58 -3.35 20.42
C LEU A 572 12.91 -3.52 19.70
N ASN A 573 13.31 -2.51 18.92
CA ASN A 573 14.67 -2.34 18.41
C ASN A 573 15.18 -0.96 18.86
N PRO A 574 15.75 -0.83 20.08
CA PRO A 574 16.26 0.45 20.57
C PRO A 574 17.31 1.04 19.62
N SER A 575 17.35 2.36 19.51
CA SER A 575 18.29 3.03 18.59
C SER A 575 19.74 2.75 19.00
N ALA A 576 20.57 2.36 18.04
CA ALA A 576 22.00 2.08 18.24
C ALA A 576 22.79 3.30 18.75
N SER A 577 22.27 4.52 18.55
CA SER A 577 22.86 5.75 19.09
C SER A 577 22.68 5.96 20.59
N GLY A 578 21.81 5.20 21.27
CA GLY A 578 21.47 5.44 22.68
C GLY A 578 20.76 6.78 22.95
N CYS A 579 20.28 7.48 21.91
CA CYS A 579 19.59 8.76 22.04
C CYS A 579 18.29 8.63 22.87
N GLU A 580 18.00 9.58 23.75
CA GLU A 580 16.74 9.59 24.50
C GLU A 580 15.54 10.11 23.69
N TYR A 581 15.78 11.03 22.74
CA TYR A 581 14.78 11.65 21.88
C TYR A 581 14.36 10.78 20.69
N HIS A 582 15.28 9.91 20.21
CA HIS A 582 15.15 9.08 19.01
C HIS A 582 15.32 7.60 19.37
N THR A 583 14.25 6.97 19.83
CA THR A 583 14.34 5.64 20.46
C THR A 583 13.01 4.92 20.51
N GLU A 584 13.01 3.69 21.02
CA GLU A 584 11.80 2.89 21.19
C GLU A 584 11.52 2.68 22.68
N ARG A 585 10.27 2.88 23.10
CA ARG A 585 9.83 2.74 24.49
C ARG A 585 8.71 1.70 24.60
N PHE A 586 8.73 0.94 25.69
CA PHE A 586 7.75 -0.11 25.99
C PHE A 586 7.04 0.20 27.30
N PHE A 587 5.72 0.07 27.28
CA PHE A 587 4.83 0.41 28.38
C PHE A 587 3.97 -0.81 28.69
N GLY A 588 4.27 -1.50 29.79
CA GLY A 588 3.60 -2.73 30.19
C GLY A 588 2.48 -2.49 31.21
N ILE A 589 1.43 -3.31 31.15
CA ILE A 589 0.53 -3.53 32.29
C ILE A 589 0.71 -4.98 32.75
N VAL A 590 0.94 -5.16 34.04
CA VAL A 590 1.04 -6.45 34.71
C VAL A 590 -0.17 -6.72 35.60
N HIS A 591 -0.46 -8.00 35.82
CA HIS A 591 -1.50 -8.50 36.71
C HIS A 591 -1.03 -9.87 37.25
N GLU A 592 -1.12 -10.08 38.56
CA GLU A 592 -0.71 -11.33 39.23
C GLU A 592 0.71 -11.79 38.86
N GLY A 593 1.63 -10.84 38.65
CA GLY A 593 3.03 -11.08 38.29
C GLY A 593 3.29 -11.28 36.79
N ARG A 594 2.25 -11.40 35.96
CA ARG A 594 2.35 -11.60 34.50
C ARG A 594 2.07 -10.33 33.71
N LEU A 595 2.74 -10.15 32.58
CA LEU A 595 2.39 -9.10 31.60
C LEU A 595 1.11 -9.48 30.86
N VAL A 596 0.17 -8.54 30.77
CA VAL A 596 -1.16 -8.78 30.18
C VAL A 596 -1.54 -7.81 29.06
N SER A 597 -0.81 -6.70 28.94
CA SER A 597 -0.92 -5.74 27.84
C SER A 597 0.38 -4.97 27.70
N TYR A 598 0.72 -4.59 26.47
CA TYR A 598 1.84 -3.69 26.21
C TYR A 598 1.53 -2.69 25.09
N ILE A 599 2.17 -1.52 25.17
CA ILE A 599 2.26 -0.54 24.09
C ILE A 599 3.74 -0.32 23.78
N THR A 600 4.09 -0.23 22.49
CA THR A 600 5.41 0.25 22.06
C THR A 600 5.28 1.55 21.26
N LEU A 601 6.15 2.51 21.56
CA LEU A 601 6.26 3.78 20.85
C LEU A 601 7.59 3.86 20.12
N PHE A 602 7.56 4.32 18.87
CA PHE A 602 8.71 4.99 18.26
C PHE A 602 8.70 6.46 18.73
N MET A 603 9.82 6.98 19.20
CA MET A 603 9.99 8.35 19.68
C MET A 603 10.80 9.12 18.63
N PHE A 604 10.27 10.21 18.11
CA PHE A 604 10.85 10.92 16.97
C PHE A 604 11.23 12.38 17.29
N GLY A 605 11.50 12.72 18.54
CA GLY A 605 11.59 14.10 19.01
C GLY A 605 10.26 14.56 19.64
N GLU A 606 9.67 15.66 19.16
CA GLU A 606 8.45 16.24 19.76
C GLU A 606 7.17 15.42 19.53
N PHE A 607 7.24 14.31 18.80
CA PHE A 607 6.13 13.38 18.67
C PHE A 607 6.59 11.92 18.71
N ALA A 608 5.64 11.04 19.03
CA ALA A 608 5.81 9.60 19.02
C ALA A 608 4.77 8.92 18.12
N GLN A 609 5.02 7.69 17.67
CA GLN A 609 4.03 6.85 16.98
C GLN A 609 3.82 5.52 17.74
N ILE A 610 2.58 5.12 17.97
CA ILE A 610 2.25 3.77 18.43
C ILE A 610 2.59 2.76 17.33
N ASN A 611 3.54 1.87 17.63
CA ASN A 611 3.87 0.72 16.80
C ASN A 611 2.91 -0.45 17.13
N HIS A 612 3.03 -0.97 18.34
CA HIS A 612 2.13 -2.01 18.86
C HIS A 612 1.27 -1.47 20.01
N ILE A 613 0.01 -1.89 20.05
CA ILE A 613 -0.89 -1.74 21.20
C ILE A 613 -1.71 -3.02 21.34
N LEU A 614 -1.27 -3.91 22.24
CA LEU A 614 -1.84 -5.24 22.39
C LEU A 614 -2.27 -5.52 23.84
N CYS A 615 -3.22 -6.43 23.97
CA CYS A 615 -3.76 -6.92 25.23
C CYS A 615 -4.17 -8.38 25.03
N HIS A 616 -3.90 -9.20 26.04
CA HIS A 616 -4.33 -10.60 26.07
C HIS A 616 -5.87 -10.66 26.14
N LYS A 617 -6.47 -11.51 25.31
CA LYS A 617 -7.91 -11.49 24.98
C LYS A 617 -8.83 -11.47 26.21
N GLU A 618 -8.47 -12.23 27.24
CA GLU A 618 -9.26 -12.40 28.47
C GLU A 618 -9.37 -11.12 29.32
N HIS A 619 -8.36 -10.25 29.26
CA HIS A 619 -8.29 -9.04 30.09
C HIS A 619 -8.83 -7.79 29.38
N VAL A 620 -9.10 -7.82 28.07
CA VAL A 620 -9.63 -6.68 27.29
C VAL A 620 -10.88 -6.07 27.93
N LYS A 621 -11.79 -6.91 28.44
CA LYS A 621 -13.04 -6.51 29.11
C LYS A 621 -12.85 -5.77 30.45
N ASN A 622 -11.64 -5.72 30.99
CA ASN A 622 -11.33 -5.16 32.31
C ASN A 622 -10.84 -3.71 32.29
N GLY A 623 -10.73 -3.08 31.11
CA GLY A 623 -10.30 -1.69 30.96
C GLY A 623 -8.78 -1.52 30.83
N VAL A 624 -8.04 -2.64 30.70
CA VAL A 624 -6.57 -2.68 30.67
C VAL A 624 -5.98 -1.81 29.56
N MET A 625 -6.59 -1.78 28.35
CA MET A 625 -6.08 -0.92 27.27
C MET A 625 -6.24 0.58 27.58
N ASN A 626 -7.33 0.98 28.24
CA ASN A 626 -7.52 2.37 28.69
C ASN A 626 -6.50 2.73 29.78
N LEU A 627 -6.21 1.80 30.70
CA LEU A 627 -5.18 1.97 31.72
C LEU A 627 -3.78 2.10 31.09
N ASN A 628 -3.45 1.28 30.08
CA ASN A 628 -2.16 1.34 29.41
C ASN A 628 -1.97 2.69 28.67
N VAL A 629 -2.96 3.13 27.87
CA VAL A 629 -2.89 4.45 27.22
C VAL A 629 -2.81 5.60 28.25
N PHE A 630 -3.51 5.50 29.37
CA PHE A 630 -3.37 6.46 30.47
C PHE A 630 -1.95 6.51 31.03
N HIS A 631 -1.31 5.35 31.25
CA HIS A 631 0.07 5.31 31.73
C HIS A 631 1.08 5.80 30.68
N VAL A 632 0.87 5.52 29.39
CA VAL A 632 1.67 6.12 28.32
C VAL A 632 1.60 7.65 28.38
N VAL A 633 0.39 8.22 28.44
CA VAL A 633 0.24 9.69 28.54
C VAL A 633 0.86 10.23 29.84
N LYS A 634 0.68 9.53 30.97
CA LYS A 634 1.30 9.91 32.26
C LYS A 634 2.83 9.97 32.16
N GLU A 635 3.46 8.93 31.63
CA GLU A 635 4.92 8.83 31.50
C GLU A 635 5.46 9.88 30.52
N LEU A 636 4.74 10.21 29.45
CA LEU A 636 5.11 11.29 28.54
C LEU A 636 5.04 12.66 29.23
N ILE A 637 4.05 12.91 30.09
CA ILE A 637 3.96 14.15 30.90
C ILE A 637 5.09 14.21 31.93
N GLU A 638 5.35 13.11 32.66
CA GLU A 638 6.24 13.11 33.82
C GLU A 638 7.73 12.90 33.49
N LYS A 639 8.06 12.18 32.40
CA LYS A 639 9.43 11.74 32.10
C LYS A 639 9.91 12.10 30.69
N TYR A 640 9.02 12.24 29.71
CA TYR A 640 9.37 12.53 28.31
C TYR A 640 8.68 13.81 27.81
N SER A 641 8.71 14.87 28.63
CA SER A 641 7.89 16.09 28.48
C SER A 641 8.16 16.91 27.21
N TRP A 642 9.20 16.60 26.45
CA TRP A 642 9.42 17.14 25.10
C TRP A 642 8.45 16.56 24.06
N VAL A 643 7.84 15.40 24.32
CA VAL A 643 6.84 14.79 23.43
C VAL A 643 5.50 15.50 23.58
N ARG A 644 5.17 16.32 22.59
CA ARG A 644 3.94 17.11 22.52
C ARG A 644 2.75 16.32 21.96
N SER A 645 2.98 15.19 21.27
CA SER A 645 1.89 14.39 20.69
C SER A 645 2.23 12.92 20.41
N ILE A 646 1.19 12.08 20.32
CA ILE A 646 1.28 10.68 19.89
C ILE A 646 0.41 10.47 18.64
N ASN A 647 0.99 9.89 17.60
CA ASN A 647 0.27 9.36 16.45
C ASN A 647 -0.19 7.92 16.68
N TYR A 648 -1.38 7.57 16.17
CA TYR A 648 -1.79 6.19 15.99
C TYR A 648 -2.46 5.95 14.62
N LEU A 649 -1.64 6.07 13.56
CA LEU A 649 -2.02 5.99 12.15
C LEU A 649 -3.17 6.96 11.82
N TYR A 650 -4.24 6.49 11.19
CA TYR A 650 -5.43 7.29 10.83
C TYR A 650 -6.66 6.88 11.64
N VAL A 651 -7.64 7.78 11.76
CA VAL A 651 -9.02 7.45 12.15
C VAL A 651 -9.85 7.48 10.87
N VAL A 652 -10.51 6.37 10.56
CA VAL A 652 -11.52 6.31 9.48
C VAL A 652 -12.89 6.42 10.14
N ASP A 653 -13.81 7.19 9.56
CA ASP A 653 -15.20 7.25 10.03
C ASP A 653 -16.02 6.12 9.41
N ASP A 654 -15.77 4.91 9.92
CA ASP A 654 -16.40 3.64 9.56
C ASP A 654 -17.30 3.06 10.67
N GLY A 655 -17.38 3.73 11.83
CA GLY A 655 -18.11 3.26 13.01
C GLY A 655 -17.49 2.05 13.72
N MET A 656 -16.34 1.54 13.27
CA MET A 656 -15.73 0.31 13.79
C MET A 656 -15.06 0.49 15.15
N GLY A 657 -14.96 -0.62 15.90
CA GLY A 657 -14.57 -0.64 17.31
C GLY A 657 -13.21 0.00 17.63
N ILE A 658 -12.23 -0.09 16.73
CA ILE A 658 -10.91 0.52 16.95
C ILE A 658 -10.95 2.05 16.86
N ASN A 659 -11.71 2.62 15.93
CA ASN A 659 -11.85 4.07 15.76
C ASN A 659 -12.63 4.68 16.94
N LEU A 660 -13.65 3.97 17.44
CA LEU A 660 -14.33 4.30 18.70
C LEU A 660 -13.36 4.27 19.89
N PHE A 661 -12.50 3.25 20.00
CA PHE A 661 -11.48 3.18 21.05
C PHE A 661 -10.51 4.37 20.98
N LYS A 662 -9.90 4.65 19.81
CA LYS A 662 -9.00 5.79 19.58
C LYS A 662 -9.61 7.11 20.06
N ARG A 663 -10.85 7.41 19.61
CA ARG A 663 -11.58 8.62 20.02
C ARG A 663 -11.85 8.65 21.54
N SER A 664 -12.17 7.50 22.14
CA SER A 664 -12.49 7.39 23.58
C SER A 664 -11.31 7.69 24.51
N VAL A 665 -10.06 7.50 24.06
CA VAL A 665 -8.83 7.75 24.84
C VAL A 665 -8.09 9.03 24.42
N GLY A 666 -8.69 9.87 23.57
CA GLY A 666 -8.19 11.23 23.30
C GLY A 666 -7.73 11.50 21.86
N PHE A 667 -7.51 10.48 21.02
CA PHE A 667 -7.06 10.71 19.63
C PHE A 667 -8.12 11.46 18.80
N ARG A 668 -7.66 12.39 17.96
CA ARG A 668 -8.46 13.19 17.01
C ARG A 668 -7.78 13.17 15.64
N SER A 669 -8.54 13.39 14.57
CA SER A 669 -7.98 13.60 13.24
C SER A 669 -7.50 15.05 13.15
N GLN A 670 -6.19 15.28 12.95
CA GLN A 670 -5.56 16.60 12.98
C GLN A 670 -4.71 16.83 11.72
N HIS A 671 -4.59 18.08 11.26
CA HIS A 671 -3.52 18.45 10.31
C HIS A 671 -2.16 18.31 11.01
N PHE A 672 -1.14 17.82 10.31
CA PHE A 672 0.17 17.56 10.89
C PHE A 672 1.31 17.97 9.96
N ILE A 673 2.28 18.69 10.52
CA ILE A 673 3.51 19.12 9.85
C ILE A 673 4.71 18.69 10.71
N ALA A 674 5.60 17.89 10.12
CA ALA A 674 6.86 17.52 10.75
C ALA A 674 8.01 18.30 10.13
N TYR A 675 8.95 18.78 10.94
CA TYR A 675 10.10 19.57 10.50
C TYR A 675 11.34 19.23 11.34
N ASP A 676 12.53 19.60 10.87
CA ASP A 676 13.77 19.41 11.63
C ASP A 676 14.60 20.70 11.60
N SER A 677 14.72 21.34 12.75
CA SER A 677 15.40 22.63 12.91
C SER A 677 15.95 22.83 14.33
N THR A 678 16.91 23.73 14.46
CA THR A 678 17.34 24.27 15.77
C THR A 678 16.29 25.23 16.35
N LEU A 679 15.53 25.93 15.50
CA LEU A 679 14.45 26.86 15.86
C LEU A 679 13.11 26.13 16.00
N ASP A 680 12.16 26.71 16.74
CA ASP A 680 10.78 26.25 16.80
C ASP A 680 9.92 26.94 15.73
N ALA A 681 9.00 26.20 15.13
CA ALA A 681 8.03 26.73 14.17
C ALA A 681 6.87 27.42 14.89
N ILE A 682 6.47 28.59 14.39
CA ILE A 682 5.28 29.32 14.86
C ILE A 682 4.05 28.40 14.80
N ALA A 683 3.28 28.36 15.88
CA ALA A 683 1.97 27.72 15.93
C ALA A 683 0.89 28.76 15.64
N TYR A 684 0.18 28.62 14.51
CA TYR A 684 -0.94 29.50 14.17
C TYR A 684 -2.22 29.00 14.82
N ASN A 685 -2.87 29.85 15.62
CA ASN A 685 -4.13 29.52 16.28
C ASN A 685 -5.31 29.78 15.32
N GLU A 686 -6.40 29.01 15.46
CA GLU A 686 -7.63 29.22 14.65
C GLU A 686 -8.23 30.63 14.82
N ALA A 687 -7.87 31.35 15.88
CA ALA A 687 -8.34 32.71 16.17
C ALA A 687 -7.66 33.81 15.31
N GLU A 688 -6.40 33.63 14.92
CA GLU A 688 -5.59 34.71 14.30
C GLU A 688 -5.92 34.94 12.82
N GLN A 689 -6.55 33.97 12.14
CA GLN A 689 -6.94 34.11 10.72
C GLN A 689 -8.15 35.06 10.50
N GLN A 690 -8.71 35.66 11.54
CA GLN A 690 -9.84 36.59 11.42
C GLN A 690 -9.42 38.05 11.13
N ASP A 691 -8.22 38.49 11.54
CA ASP A 691 -7.80 39.90 11.36
C ASP A 691 -7.24 40.21 9.96
N GLU A 692 -6.57 39.26 9.29
CA GLU A 692 -5.98 39.52 7.94
C GLU A 692 -6.99 39.44 6.77
N ARG A 693 -8.25 39.10 7.01
CA ARG A 693 -9.31 39.10 5.97
C ARG A 693 -10.28 40.29 6.08
N GLY A 694 -9.89 41.32 6.81
CA GLY A 694 -10.69 42.51 7.10
C GLY A 694 -10.82 43.55 5.97
N SER A 695 -11.14 43.16 4.72
CA SER A 695 -11.56 44.15 3.70
C SER A 695 -12.36 43.61 2.49
N ASP A 696 -13.23 42.60 2.65
CA ASP A 696 -14.49 42.48 1.89
C ASP A 696 -15.27 41.22 2.32
N ALA A 697 -16.05 41.34 3.39
CA ALA A 697 -17.05 40.36 3.78
C ALA A 697 -18.25 41.06 4.41
N THR A 698 -19.24 41.39 3.58
CA THR A 698 -20.54 41.91 4.02
C THR A 698 -21.16 40.97 5.06
N GLN A 699 -21.70 41.54 6.14
CA GLN A 699 -22.20 40.84 7.33
C GLN A 699 -22.99 39.56 7.03
N ALA A 700 -22.39 38.41 7.32
CA ALA A 700 -23.11 37.14 7.49
C ALA A 700 -23.18 36.82 9.00
N ALA A 701 -24.35 37.01 9.60
CA ALA A 701 -24.56 36.80 11.03
C ALA A 701 -24.28 35.34 11.46
N ALA A 702 -23.93 35.18 12.74
CA ALA A 702 -23.57 33.91 13.34
C ALA A 702 -24.59 32.79 13.02
N ARG A 703 -24.13 31.76 12.31
CA ARG A 703 -24.84 30.48 12.22
C ARG A 703 -24.29 29.54 13.26
N GLU A 704 -25.07 29.31 14.31
CA GLU A 704 -24.88 28.17 15.22
C GLU A 704 -24.64 26.88 14.42
N SER A 705 -23.76 26.01 14.92
CA SER A 705 -23.53 24.68 14.35
C SER A 705 -24.67 23.71 14.67
N GLN A 706 -25.90 24.06 14.30
CA GLN A 706 -27.02 23.13 14.28
C GLN A 706 -26.87 22.19 13.08
N LYS A 707 -26.12 21.08 13.27
CA LYS A 707 -26.47 19.86 12.53
C LYS A 707 -27.93 19.56 12.89
N PRO A 708 -28.82 19.29 11.93
CA PRO A 708 -30.20 18.92 12.24
C PRO A 708 -30.21 17.52 12.85
N ARG A 709 -29.94 17.44 14.15
CA ARG A 709 -30.46 16.38 15.00
C ARG A 709 -31.97 16.56 15.00
N VAL A 710 -32.64 15.90 14.06
CA VAL A 710 -34.07 15.61 14.20
C VAL A 710 -34.22 14.93 15.55
N LYS A 711 -34.77 15.65 16.54
CA LYS A 711 -35.22 15.07 17.80
C LYS A 711 -36.42 14.20 17.47
N LEU A 712 -36.15 12.99 16.96
CA LEU A 712 -37.13 11.95 16.78
C LEU A 712 -37.88 11.80 18.11
N LYS A 713 -39.22 11.85 18.07
CA LYS A 713 -40.03 11.61 19.27
C LYS A 713 -39.59 10.28 19.89
N LYS A 714 -39.57 10.24 21.22
CA LYS A 714 -39.30 9.01 21.97
C LYS A 714 -40.39 8.00 21.61
N TRP A 715 -40.02 7.03 20.80
CA TRP A 715 -40.90 5.95 20.37
C TRP A 715 -40.68 4.77 21.29
N ASN A 716 -41.75 4.28 21.91
CA ASN A 716 -41.72 3.03 22.67
C ASN A 716 -41.98 1.90 21.67
N PHE A 717 -41.13 0.87 21.68
CA PHE A 717 -41.30 -0.28 20.81
C PHE A 717 -42.63 -0.99 21.10
N VAL A 718 -43.37 -1.37 20.05
CA VAL A 718 -44.68 -2.04 20.17
C VAL A 718 -44.55 -3.49 19.73
N ARG A 719 -45.04 -4.43 20.54
CA ARG A 719 -45.14 -5.86 20.19
C ARG A 719 -46.58 -6.31 20.38
N GLU A 720 -47.25 -6.72 19.30
CA GLU A 720 -48.66 -7.12 19.31
C GLU A 720 -48.91 -8.25 18.32
N ALA A 721 -50.00 -9.00 18.53
CA ALA A 721 -50.53 -9.95 17.54
C ALA A 721 -51.66 -9.29 16.73
N VAL A 722 -51.72 -9.60 15.44
CA VAL A 722 -52.74 -9.10 14.52
C VAL A 722 -53.14 -10.19 13.54
N ARG A 723 -54.38 -10.12 13.05
CA ARG A 723 -54.77 -10.86 11.85
C ARG A 723 -54.23 -10.17 10.60
N ARG A 724 -53.89 -10.95 9.58
CA ARG A 724 -53.40 -10.46 8.29
C ARG A 724 -54.35 -9.45 7.65
N GLU A 725 -55.67 -9.69 7.75
CA GLU A 725 -56.73 -8.78 7.27
C GLU A 725 -56.71 -7.39 7.94
N SER A 726 -56.18 -7.29 9.16
CA SER A 726 -56.14 -6.05 9.96
C SER A 726 -54.77 -5.35 9.95
N LEU A 727 -53.74 -5.97 9.35
CA LEU A 727 -52.36 -5.49 9.38
C LEU A 727 -52.20 -4.07 8.83
N ALA A 728 -52.77 -3.78 7.65
CA ALA A 728 -52.67 -2.46 7.02
C ALA A 728 -53.33 -1.36 7.89
N ALA A 729 -54.55 -1.60 8.35
CA ALA A 729 -55.27 -0.66 9.24
C ALA A 729 -54.52 -0.44 10.56
N LYS A 730 -53.87 -1.47 11.11
CA LYS A 730 -53.01 -1.34 12.30
C LYS A 730 -51.77 -0.51 12.02
N LEU A 731 -51.08 -0.74 10.89
CA LEU A 731 -49.88 0.03 10.51
C LEU A 731 -50.20 1.50 10.28
N ASP A 732 -51.30 1.81 9.60
CA ASP A 732 -51.73 3.18 9.34
C ASP A 732 -52.10 3.90 10.66
N SER A 733 -52.84 3.22 11.55
CA SER A 733 -53.16 3.74 12.89
C SER A 733 -51.94 3.87 13.80
N LEU A 734 -50.95 3.00 13.67
CA LEU A 734 -49.75 2.98 14.51
C LEU A 734 -48.77 4.08 14.07
N LEU A 735 -48.47 4.14 12.77
CA LEU A 735 -47.42 4.99 12.23
C LEU A 735 -47.91 6.41 11.89
N GLY A 736 -49.14 6.56 11.42
CA GLY A 736 -49.69 7.83 10.94
C GLY A 736 -48.92 8.42 9.74
N ARG A 737 -48.19 7.59 8.99
CA ARG A 737 -47.35 7.95 7.85
C ARG A 737 -47.22 6.78 6.86
N PRO A 738 -46.88 7.05 5.58
CA PRO A 738 -46.64 5.98 4.61
C PRO A 738 -45.53 5.02 5.04
N TRP A 739 -45.71 3.75 4.69
CA TRP A 739 -44.76 2.66 4.89
C TRP A 739 -44.53 1.92 3.57
N ILE A 740 -43.38 1.25 3.47
CA ILE A 740 -42.92 0.55 2.27
C ILE A 740 -42.75 -0.92 2.62
N ASP A 741 -43.39 -1.81 1.85
CA ASP A 741 -43.18 -3.26 1.99
C ASP A 741 -41.86 -3.68 1.36
N LEU A 742 -41.00 -4.37 2.11
CA LEU A 742 -39.70 -4.85 1.64
C LEU A 742 -39.75 -6.35 1.33
N THR A 743 -39.48 -6.69 0.07
CA THR A 743 -39.38 -8.07 -0.38
C THR A 743 -38.26 -8.80 0.36
N TYR A 744 -38.63 -9.86 1.08
CA TYR A 744 -37.70 -10.74 1.77
C TYR A 744 -37.07 -11.74 0.76
N PRO A 745 -35.74 -11.96 0.76
CA PRO A 745 -35.06 -12.94 -0.10
C PRO A 745 -35.32 -14.38 0.36
N ALA A 746 -34.87 -15.38 -0.41
CA ALA A 746 -35.07 -16.80 -0.05
C ALA A 746 -34.48 -17.17 1.34
N ASP A 747 -35.11 -18.12 2.03
CA ASP A 747 -34.90 -18.43 3.46
C ASP A 747 -33.44 -18.65 3.89
N GLY A 748 -32.58 -19.18 2.99
CA GLY A 748 -31.16 -19.41 3.27
C GLY A 748 -30.32 -18.15 3.47
N ASP A 749 -30.86 -16.96 3.17
CA ASP A 749 -30.09 -15.71 3.05
C ASP A 749 -30.32 -14.73 4.23
N PHE A 750 -31.04 -15.15 5.28
CA PHE A 750 -31.49 -14.31 6.40
C PHE A 750 -30.37 -13.47 7.06
N ALA A 751 -29.22 -14.08 7.32
CA ALA A 751 -28.09 -13.41 7.97
C ALA A 751 -27.46 -12.33 7.07
N ARG A 752 -27.42 -12.55 5.75
CA ARG A 752 -26.96 -11.59 4.73
C ARG A 752 -27.96 -10.44 4.58
N PHE A 753 -29.24 -10.77 4.52
CA PHE A 753 -30.33 -9.80 4.48
C PHE A 753 -30.30 -8.86 5.70
N CYS A 754 -30.19 -9.41 6.92
CA CYS A 754 -30.15 -8.61 8.15
C CYS A 754 -28.87 -7.78 8.35
N SER A 755 -27.76 -8.16 7.71
CA SER A 755 -26.46 -7.48 7.89
C SER A 755 -26.15 -6.44 6.81
N VAL A 756 -26.58 -6.70 5.57
CA VAL A 756 -26.26 -5.85 4.40
C VAL A 756 -27.54 -5.49 3.62
N GLY A 757 -28.37 -6.47 3.29
CA GLY A 757 -29.54 -6.28 2.41
C GLY A 757 -30.53 -5.22 2.90
N LEU A 758 -30.84 -5.18 4.20
CA LEU A 758 -31.71 -4.15 4.79
C LEU A 758 -31.16 -2.72 4.64
N VAL A 759 -29.84 -2.54 4.58
CA VAL A 759 -29.25 -1.20 4.35
C VAL A 759 -29.34 -0.86 2.86
N GLU A 760 -28.96 -1.80 1.98
CA GLU A 760 -29.06 -1.63 0.52
C GLU A 760 -30.50 -1.29 0.07
N SER A 761 -31.50 -2.01 0.58
CA SER A 761 -32.92 -1.78 0.26
C SER A 761 -33.50 -0.49 0.86
N THR A 762 -32.81 0.19 1.78
CA THR A 762 -33.30 1.41 2.44
C THR A 762 -32.45 2.67 2.17
N ASP A 763 -31.34 2.54 1.45
CA ASP A 763 -30.40 3.65 1.25
C ASP A 763 -30.98 4.79 0.40
N ALA A 764 -31.71 4.47 -0.68
CA ALA A 764 -32.33 5.46 -1.56
C ALA A 764 -33.48 6.28 -0.93
N HIS A 765 -33.93 5.91 0.28
CA HIS A 765 -35.08 6.53 0.94
C HIS A 765 -34.67 7.61 1.96
N PRO A 766 -35.54 8.62 2.22
CA PRO A 766 -35.24 9.70 3.15
C PRO A 766 -35.28 9.27 4.62
N VAL A 767 -34.56 9.99 5.48
CA VAL A 767 -34.64 9.85 6.95
C VAL A 767 -36.10 10.07 7.39
N GLY A 768 -36.62 9.16 8.22
CA GLY A 768 -38.02 9.12 8.64
C GLY A 768 -38.94 8.21 7.81
N ALA A 769 -38.45 7.64 6.70
CA ALA A 769 -39.17 6.58 5.98
C ALA A 769 -39.33 5.32 6.85
N CYS A 770 -40.48 4.66 6.70
CA CYS A 770 -40.81 3.41 7.40
C CYS A 770 -40.86 2.23 6.44
N PHE A 771 -40.33 1.10 6.89
CA PHE A 771 -40.25 -0.15 6.15
C PHE A 771 -40.93 -1.26 6.93
N LEU A 772 -41.66 -2.09 6.21
CA LEU A 772 -42.31 -3.29 6.69
C LEU A 772 -41.47 -4.48 6.19
N VAL A 773 -41.00 -5.33 7.12
CA VAL A 773 -40.05 -6.41 6.81
C VAL A 773 -40.61 -7.74 7.32
N PRO A 774 -40.89 -8.74 6.47
CA PRO A 774 -41.17 -10.11 6.90
C PRO A 774 -40.03 -10.63 7.78
N PHE A 775 -40.32 -11.08 9.01
CA PHE A 775 -39.27 -11.29 10.00
C PHE A 775 -39.63 -12.35 11.06
N PRO A 776 -38.70 -13.26 11.43
CA PRO A 776 -38.94 -14.29 12.43
C PRO A 776 -38.91 -13.72 13.86
N SER A 777 -39.89 -14.07 14.70
CA SER A 777 -39.83 -13.91 16.15
C SER A 777 -39.02 -15.01 16.83
N ARG A 778 -38.89 -16.17 16.14
CA ARG A 778 -38.20 -17.38 16.57
C ARG A 778 -37.80 -18.24 15.37
N ALA A 779 -36.88 -19.16 15.57
CA ALA A 779 -36.54 -20.21 14.60
C ALA A 779 -36.37 -21.55 15.33
N VAL A 780 -36.85 -22.64 14.74
CA VAL A 780 -36.66 -24.00 15.27
C VAL A 780 -35.24 -24.45 14.93
N GLU A 781 -34.46 -24.85 15.93
CA GLU A 781 -33.03 -25.19 15.75
C GLU A 781 -32.82 -26.37 14.78
N ASP A 782 -33.72 -27.35 14.78
CA ASP A 782 -33.64 -28.53 13.90
C ASP A 782 -33.90 -28.21 12.41
N SER A 783 -34.66 -27.16 12.09
CA SER A 783 -35.03 -26.82 10.71
C SER A 783 -34.36 -25.56 10.16
N HIS A 784 -33.98 -24.61 11.03
CA HIS A 784 -33.31 -23.36 10.68
C HIS A 784 -32.18 -23.01 11.67
N PRO A 785 -31.15 -23.87 11.80
CA PRO A 785 -30.08 -23.70 12.80
C PRO A 785 -29.33 -22.37 12.68
N ASP A 786 -29.05 -21.92 11.44
CA ASP A 786 -28.34 -20.66 11.19
C ASP A 786 -29.17 -19.43 11.60
N VAL A 787 -30.48 -19.47 11.37
CA VAL A 787 -31.41 -18.41 11.79
C VAL A 787 -31.50 -18.38 13.31
N ALA A 788 -31.69 -19.52 13.96
CA ALA A 788 -31.73 -19.64 15.42
C ALA A 788 -30.45 -19.10 16.07
N GLN A 789 -29.28 -19.47 15.54
CA GLN A 789 -27.99 -18.99 16.02
C GLN A 789 -27.82 -17.47 15.78
N TYR A 790 -28.27 -16.95 14.64
CA TYR A 790 -28.23 -15.52 14.34
C TYR A 790 -29.11 -14.71 15.29
N LEU A 791 -30.34 -15.17 15.56
CA LEU A 791 -31.27 -14.53 16.50
C LEU A 791 -30.67 -14.48 17.92
N ALA A 792 -30.18 -15.62 18.43
CA ALA A 792 -29.53 -15.68 19.74
C ALA A 792 -28.35 -14.69 19.87
N LYS A 793 -27.49 -14.58 18.85
CA LYS A 793 -26.34 -13.67 18.84
C LYS A 793 -26.73 -12.19 18.71
N ARG A 794 -27.56 -11.87 17.72
CA ARG A 794 -27.86 -10.48 17.28
C ARG A 794 -28.99 -9.83 18.08
N PHE A 795 -30.06 -10.58 18.35
CA PHE A 795 -31.29 -10.15 18.99
C PHE A 795 -31.40 -10.57 20.46
N LYS A 796 -30.39 -11.26 20.99
CA LYS A 796 -30.26 -11.67 22.42
C LYS A 796 -31.24 -12.74 22.89
N GLY A 797 -31.86 -13.46 21.96
CA GLY A 797 -32.60 -14.67 22.27
C GLY A 797 -33.18 -15.32 21.01
N ASN A 798 -33.55 -16.58 21.16
CA ASN A 798 -34.41 -17.32 20.25
C ASN A 798 -35.40 -18.12 21.13
N PRO A 799 -36.68 -17.72 21.26
CA PRO A 799 -37.34 -16.55 20.66
C PRO A 799 -36.73 -15.20 21.05
N ILE A 800 -36.99 -14.17 20.24
CA ILE A 800 -36.52 -12.80 20.46
C ILE A 800 -37.24 -12.18 21.68
N PRO A 801 -36.50 -11.67 22.69
CA PRO A 801 -37.07 -10.96 23.84
C PRO A 801 -37.63 -9.58 23.43
N ASP A 802 -38.46 -8.97 24.28
CA ASP A 802 -39.19 -7.74 23.92
C ASP A 802 -38.29 -6.54 23.61
N ASP A 803 -37.13 -6.41 24.24
CA ASP A 803 -36.13 -5.40 23.88
C ASP A 803 -35.18 -5.86 22.76
N GLY A 804 -35.22 -7.15 22.40
CA GLY A 804 -34.31 -7.80 21.47
C GLY A 804 -34.31 -7.18 20.08
N PHE A 805 -35.48 -6.85 19.53
CA PHE A 805 -35.60 -6.09 18.28
C PHE A 805 -34.96 -4.69 18.38
N SER A 806 -35.18 -3.98 19.49
CA SER A 806 -34.58 -2.67 19.73
C SER A 806 -33.06 -2.73 19.94
N VAL A 807 -32.55 -3.80 20.54
CA VAL A 807 -31.11 -4.10 20.66
C VAL A 807 -30.52 -4.49 19.30
N GLY A 808 -31.25 -5.26 18.51
CA GLY A 808 -30.90 -5.71 17.16
C GLY A 808 -30.65 -4.58 16.17
N PHE A 809 -31.21 -3.39 16.37
CA PHE A 809 -30.99 -2.23 15.51
C PHE A 809 -30.30 -1.04 16.22
N ARG A 810 -29.85 -1.22 17.48
CA ARG A 810 -29.22 -0.14 18.26
C ARG A 810 -27.91 0.35 17.65
N GLY A 811 -27.88 1.61 17.23
CA GLY A 811 -26.67 2.31 16.76
C GLY A 811 -26.40 2.20 15.26
N GLY A 812 -27.31 1.61 14.48
CA GLY A 812 -27.27 1.65 13.01
C GLY A 812 -28.15 2.75 12.41
N ASN A 813 -28.25 2.76 11.08
CA ASN A 813 -29.06 3.73 10.32
C ASN A 813 -30.57 3.43 10.35
N LEU A 814 -30.97 2.27 10.89
CA LEU A 814 -32.36 1.84 11.05
C LEU A 814 -32.72 1.73 12.55
N ARG A 815 -33.96 2.05 12.91
CA ARG A 815 -34.53 1.93 14.25
C ARG A 815 -35.79 1.05 14.21
N ALA A 816 -35.84 0.00 15.02
CA ALA A 816 -37.04 -0.81 15.18
C ALA A 816 -38.14 -0.02 15.92
N LEU A 817 -39.34 0.04 15.33
CA LEU A 817 -40.51 0.73 15.88
C LEU A 817 -41.55 -0.24 16.46
N ALA A 818 -41.78 -1.37 15.79
CA ALA A 818 -42.74 -2.37 16.22
C ALA A 818 -42.44 -3.75 15.62
N TYR A 819 -42.97 -4.80 16.25
CA TYR A 819 -43.09 -6.13 15.67
C TYR A 819 -44.53 -6.61 15.80
N LEU A 820 -45.15 -6.96 14.68
CA LEU A 820 -46.53 -7.43 14.61
C LEU A 820 -46.52 -8.90 14.19
N SER A 821 -46.82 -9.82 15.11
CA SER A 821 -46.96 -11.25 14.77
C SER A 821 -48.29 -11.49 14.07
N ILE A 822 -48.27 -12.24 12.97
CA ILE A 822 -49.47 -12.55 12.19
C ILE A 822 -50.07 -13.86 12.75
N GLU A 823 -51.32 -13.81 13.23
CA GLU A 823 -51.98 -14.97 13.86
C GLU A 823 -52.02 -16.20 12.93
N GLU A 824 -52.23 -15.95 11.64
CA GLU A 824 -52.29 -16.96 10.58
C GLU A 824 -50.91 -17.57 10.26
N ASP A 825 -49.81 -16.89 10.58
CA ASP A 825 -48.45 -17.29 10.21
C ASP A 825 -47.65 -17.92 11.36
N ALA A 826 -48.27 -18.17 12.53
CA ALA A 826 -47.58 -18.58 13.76
C ALA A 826 -46.75 -19.89 13.67
N ALA A 827 -46.94 -20.68 12.60
CA ALA A 827 -46.21 -21.91 12.29
C ALA A 827 -45.12 -21.75 11.20
N HIS A 828 -45.04 -20.60 10.53
CA HIS A 828 -44.00 -20.29 9.54
C HIS A 828 -42.75 -19.71 10.21
N LEU A 829 -41.63 -19.70 9.48
CA LEU A 829 -40.40 -19.04 9.94
C LEU A 829 -40.62 -17.54 10.11
N LEU A 830 -41.24 -16.90 9.11
CA LEU A 830 -41.58 -15.48 9.11
C LEU A 830 -42.97 -15.29 9.75
N ASP A 831 -43.08 -15.54 11.05
CA ASP A 831 -44.33 -15.49 11.83
C ASP A 831 -44.85 -14.06 12.13
N GLY A 832 -44.28 -13.05 11.48
CA GLY A 832 -44.68 -11.66 11.65
C GLY A 832 -43.85 -10.66 10.86
N VAL A 833 -44.04 -9.39 11.21
CA VAL A 833 -43.51 -8.26 10.44
C VAL A 833 -42.86 -7.23 11.35
N LEU A 834 -41.60 -6.94 11.06
CA LEU A 834 -40.79 -5.96 11.76
C LEU A 834 -40.88 -4.61 11.07
N VAL A 835 -41.25 -3.58 11.83
CA VAL A 835 -41.35 -2.21 11.34
C VAL A 835 -40.08 -1.45 11.67
N LEU A 836 -39.35 -1.01 10.65
CA LEU A 836 -38.09 -0.26 10.75
C LEU A 836 -38.25 1.18 10.26
N GLU A 837 -37.53 2.12 10.87
CA GLU A 837 -37.47 3.52 10.45
C GLU A 837 -36.04 3.93 10.14
N LYS A 838 -35.81 4.66 9.05
CA LYS A 838 -34.50 5.26 8.75
C LYS A 838 -34.23 6.46 9.65
N VAL A 839 -33.11 6.45 10.37
CA VAL A 839 -32.72 7.46 11.36
C VAL A 839 -31.42 8.21 11.04
N ALA A 840 -30.67 7.73 10.04
CA ALA A 840 -29.47 8.37 9.49
C ALA A 840 -29.41 8.14 7.97
#